data_AF-A0A848NCT4-F1
#
_entry.id   AF-A0A848NCT4-F1
#
_cell.length_a   1.000
_cell.length_b   1.000
_cell.length_c   1.000
_cell.angle_alpha   90.00
_cell.angle_beta   90.00
_cell.angle_gamma   90.00
#
_symmetry.space_group_name_H-M   'P 1'
#
loop_
_entity.id
_entity.type
_entity.pdbx_description
1 polymer ?
#
loop_
_entity_poly.entity_id
_entity_poly.type
_entity_poly.pdbx_seq_one_letter_code
_entity_poly.pdbx_strand_id
1 'polypeptide(L)'
;MPKPTSLPAAQALCRALMAAGLLLPLGAMASLAGDALRQLQGDDWVTRNTTLADLGISEPVVLSNSDARQEFYVPVPRGVPIADATLNFDAKYTKGEPGRTSLVLWADGVPLNAQRIADGDGNIAHGYTVDPRSRETGFLRVGVDWQSEIALRHCESNRATANALTISPQTRLTYRYDASAIGNLDDAWGTLPGKPTLIVGSAKLDQQAFDSAWRVGVALERAGKRVAVRAFPSVGDDIDTRGLQAPAGLAQIPAFAALADNGKHKIANAAEIGALLVLGAPAVAGDVVIADATLRARLNEALDALQSQLGNDADAAAAFKSWRERRVPLAAAEMPSKEIRLAAMGRQAVIALAADAGAQGAGAFDTAWRRILVTRQVQVKTATPPETFKDGGLRLTALGGSPNSFNVVASGDWNTTFPLAAVSADGQMPGELVMDVSAAPGASSTRPVASVFWNGILLAAKQLDADGRPERLRARVPGYVLGVTNAVRVTFQRQPVSVDCNEIPQGYPVNVLPTSYVKPEKAEPDGTFVGLLPLLAGTPQVIVPDSYLASAPDNLKRLIGIASASGISTTRAELSVAAGGQAVKPTRPFLAMEVPVEGAKPMVTVTDRKQLRVDGKNTTWLDISGLDHLSSAEVVSAGGQDGVLWHTLGQQAGMLDAPFVLNRGNIALIGAAGPVAWIDSGNPDASHPPGAGESAFFEWRRYISWSVPAISVGLLVLLLILIFAMRVSRRKNKENK
;
A
#
# COMPACT_ATOMS: atom_id res chain seq x y z
N MET A 1 -7.00 -41.20 -101.43
CA MET A 1 -7.34 -39.81 -101.12
C MET A 1 -8.28 -39.81 -99.92
N PRO A 2 -7.98 -39.10 -98.82
CA PRO A 2 -6.69 -38.62 -98.30
C PRO A 2 -6.19 -39.52 -97.13
N LYS A 3 -4.93 -39.98 -97.07
CA LYS A 3 -3.64 -39.39 -96.65
C LYS A 3 -3.53 -38.96 -95.15
N PRO A 4 -2.45 -39.37 -94.43
CA PRO A 4 -2.25 -39.19 -92.99
C PRO A 4 -1.38 -37.97 -92.68
N THR A 5 -1.60 -37.25 -91.56
CA THR A 5 -0.58 -36.35 -90.95
C THR A 5 -0.96 -35.93 -89.52
N SER A 6 -0.11 -36.35 -88.59
CA SER A 6 0.44 -35.63 -87.43
C SER A 6 -0.35 -34.49 -86.77
N LEU A 7 -0.48 -34.55 -85.44
CA LEU A 7 0.08 -33.51 -84.56
C LEU A 7 0.16 -33.95 -83.08
N PRO A 8 1.38 -34.04 -82.50
CA PRO A 8 1.65 -34.37 -81.11
C PRO A 8 1.69 -33.08 -80.26
N ALA A 9 0.53 -32.48 -80.00
CA ALA A 9 0.46 -31.27 -79.16
C ALA A 9 -0.23 -31.53 -77.81
N ALA A 10 -1.20 -32.45 -77.76
CA ALA A 10 -2.01 -32.65 -76.57
C ALA A 10 -1.30 -33.41 -75.43
N GLN A 11 -0.42 -34.36 -75.76
CA GLN A 11 0.29 -35.15 -74.72
C GLN A 11 1.49 -34.41 -74.11
N ALA A 12 2.09 -33.44 -74.82
CA ALA A 12 3.13 -32.59 -74.27
C ALA A 12 2.54 -31.53 -73.32
N LEU A 13 1.36 -30.98 -73.65
CA LEU A 13 0.68 -29.99 -72.80
C LEU A 13 0.13 -30.63 -71.50
N CYS A 14 -0.41 -31.85 -71.56
CA CYS A 14 -0.85 -32.58 -70.36
C CYS A 14 0.32 -32.98 -69.44
N ARG A 15 1.50 -33.31 -69.98
CA ARG A 15 2.68 -33.58 -69.15
C ARG A 15 3.30 -32.30 -68.58
N ALA A 16 3.23 -31.17 -69.27
CA ALA A 16 3.64 -29.87 -68.73
C ALA A 16 2.67 -29.36 -67.64
N LEU A 17 1.36 -29.61 -67.77
CA LEU A 17 0.35 -29.25 -66.75
C LEU A 17 0.39 -30.18 -65.53
N MET A 18 0.72 -31.47 -65.69
CA MET A 18 0.94 -32.35 -64.54
C MET A 18 2.30 -32.13 -63.85
N ALA A 19 3.30 -31.57 -64.55
CA ALA A 19 4.54 -31.11 -63.93
C ALA A 19 4.40 -29.74 -63.25
N ALA A 20 3.50 -28.87 -63.73
CA ALA A 20 3.20 -27.58 -63.10
C ALA A 20 2.29 -27.71 -61.86
N GLY A 21 1.52 -28.79 -61.73
CA GLY A 21 0.70 -29.10 -60.54
C GLY A 21 1.49 -29.59 -59.32
N LEU A 22 2.77 -29.92 -59.48
CA LEU A 22 3.68 -30.28 -58.39
C LEU A 22 4.47 -29.08 -57.83
N LEU A 23 4.16 -27.87 -58.28
CA LEU A 23 4.72 -26.60 -57.77
C LEU A 23 3.60 -25.71 -57.19
N LEU A 24 2.73 -26.32 -56.37
CA LEU A 24 1.91 -25.63 -55.37
C LEU A 24 2.60 -25.79 -54.00
N PRO A 25 2.45 -24.81 -53.10
CA PRO A 25 3.50 -24.41 -52.19
C PRO A 25 3.90 -25.59 -51.29
N LEU A 26 5.20 -25.75 -51.10
CA LEU A 26 5.74 -26.37 -49.89
C LEU A 26 5.03 -25.68 -48.72
N GLY A 27 3.94 -26.29 -48.21
CA GLY A 27 3.37 -25.90 -46.94
C GLY A 27 4.53 -25.94 -45.97
N ALA A 28 4.82 -24.80 -45.35
CA ALA A 28 5.87 -24.70 -44.35
C ALA A 28 5.67 -25.86 -43.36
N MET A 29 6.59 -26.83 -43.37
CA MET A 29 6.51 -27.92 -42.41
C MET A 29 6.63 -27.29 -41.03
N ALA A 30 5.70 -27.62 -40.13
CA ALA A 30 5.71 -27.13 -38.77
C ALA A 30 7.06 -27.45 -38.14
N SER A 31 7.77 -26.43 -37.71
CA SER A 31 9.09 -26.58 -37.09
C SER A 31 8.94 -26.70 -35.57
N LEU A 32 9.91 -27.36 -34.92
CA LEU A 32 9.91 -27.48 -33.46
C LEU A 32 9.92 -26.10 -32.77
N ALA A 33 10.61 -25.13 -33.37
CA ALA A 33 10.64 -23.75 -32.88
C ALA A 33 9.28 -23.04 -33.07
N GLY A 34 8.64 -23.22 -34.24
CA GLY A 34 7.30 -22.70 -34.52
C GLY A 34 6.24 -23.27 -33.58
N ASP A 35 6.28 -24.58 -33.31
CA ASP A 35 5.37 -25.23 -32.37
C ASP A 35 5.57 -24.75 -30.93
N ALA A 36 6.82 -24.59 -30.49
CA ALA A 36 7.12 -24.03 -29.18
C ALA A 36 6.59 -22.60 -29.02
N LEU A 37 6.71 -21.75 -30.04
CA LEU A 37 6.17 -20.39 -30.03
C LEU A 37 4.63 -20.37 -29.98
N ARG A 38 3.97 -21.24 -30.75
CA ARG A 38 2.51 -21.41 -30.70
C ARG A 38 2.03 -21.89 -29.33
N GLN A 39 2.77 -22.80 -28.68
CA GLN A 39 2.47 -23.22 -27.32
C GLN A 39 2.59 -22.06 -26.32
N LEU A 40 3.67 -21.27 -26.38
CA LEU A 40 3.87 -20.09 -25.52
C LEU A 40 2.86 -18.96 -25.78
N GLN A 41 2.31 -18.89 -27.00
CA GLN A 41 1.23 -17.96 -27.36
C GLN A 41 -0.09 -18.32 -26.66
N GLY A 42 -0.37 -19.61 -26.41
CA GLY A 42 -1.60 -20.07 -25.75
C GLY A 42 -1.50 -20.21 -24.23
N ASP A 43 -0.32 -20.04 -23.65
CA ASP A 43 -0.09 -20.19 -22.20
C ASP A 43 -0.35 -18.87 -21.44
N ASP A 44 -1.61 -18.62 -21.10
CA ASP A 44 -2.07 -17.41 -20.40
C ASP A 44 -2.13 -17.58 -18.86
N TRP A 45 -1.65 -18.71 -18.32
CA TRP A 45 -1.73 -18.99 -16.89
C TRP A 45 -0.71 -18.20 -16.06
N VAL A 46 -1.20 -17.57 -15.00
CA VAL A 46 -0.40 -16.83 -14.02
C VAL A 46 -0.57 -17.46 -12.64
N THR A 47 0.55 -17.73 -11.97
CA THR A 47 0.58 -18.19 -10.57
C THR A 47 0.67 -17.01 -9.61
N ARG A 48 -0.10 -17.04 -8.54
CA ARG A 48 -0.07 -16.07 -7.43
C ARG A 48 0.13 -16.77 -6.11
N ASN A 49 0.85 -16.08 -5.24
CA ASN A 49 1.06 -16.46 -3.85
C ASN A 49 0.82 -15.21 -3.00
N THR A 50 0.00 -15.30 -1.97
CA THR A 50 -0.32 -14.17 -1.09
C THR A 50 -0.32 -14.63 0.36
N THR A 51 0.55 -14.05 1.17
CA THR A 51 0.65 -14.29 2.61
C THR A 51 -0.21 -13.29 3.40
N LEU A 52 -0.52 -13.58 4.66
CA LEU A 52 -1.16 -12.58 5.54
C LEU A 52 -0.26 -11.36 5.77
N ALA A 53 1.06 -11.56 5.82
CA ALA A 53 2.04 -10.47 5.89
C ALA A 53 1.95 -9.53 4.67
N ASP A 54 1.73 -10.06 3.46
CA ASP A 54 1.52 -9.24 2.26
C ASP A 54 0.23 -8.40 2.32
N LEU A 55 -0.71 -8.75 3.21
CA LEU A 55 -1.94 -8.00 3.49
C LEU A 55 -1.78 -6.99 4.63
N GLY A 56 -0.57 -6.82 5.16
CA GLY A 56 -0.26 -5.91 6.26
C GLY A 56 -0.42 -6.53 7.65
N ILE A 57 -0.74 -7.82 7.76
CA ILE A 57 -0.78 -8.53 9.04
C ILE A 57 0.63 -9.08 9.29
N SER A 58 1.54 -8.22 9.76
CA SER A 58 2.95 -8.57 10.00
C SER A 58 3.20 -9.25 11.34
N GLU A 59 2.30 -9.05 12.31
CA GLU A 59 2.37 -9.63 13.65
C GLU A 59 1.47 -10.88 13.75
N PRO A 60 1.84 -11.88 14.58
CA PRO A 60 0.99 -13.05 14.80
C PRO A 60 -0.38 -12.68 15.38
N VAL A 61 -1.44 -13.32 14.88
CA VAL A 61 -2.81 -13.11 15.38
C VAL A 61 -3.11 -14.11 16.47
N VAL A 62 -3.43 -13.63 17.68
CA VAL A 62 -3.66 -14.47 18.86
C VAL A 62 -5.15 -14.54 19.22
N LEU A 63 -5.68 -15.75 19.31
CA LEU A 63 -7.05 -16.07 19.73
C LEU A 63 -7.01 -16.78 21.10
N SER A 64 -7.31 -16.08 22.20
CA SER A 64 -7.17 -16.59 23.57
C SER A 64 -8.47 -16.71 24.38
N ASN A 65 -9.59 -16.22 23.83
CA ASN A 65 -10.90 -16.35 24.47
C ASN A 65 -11.50 -17.73 24.18
N SER A 66 -12.45 -18.17 25.03
CA SER A 66 -13.14 -19.45 24.88
C SER A 66 -14.00 -19.59 23.62
N ASP A 67 -14.41 -18.48 23.02
CA ASP A 67 -15.08 -18.45 21.72
C ASP A 67 -14.51 -17.27 20.93
N ALA A 68 -13.37 -17.53 20.29
CA ALA A 68 -12.66 -16.54 19.50
C ALA A 68 -12.82 -16.86 18.01
N ARG A 69 -13.33 -15.89 17.26
CA ARG A 69 -13.46 -15.98 15.81
C ARG A 69 -12.62 -14.88 15.15
N GLN A 70 -11.90 -15.26 14.10
CA GLN A 70 -11.16 -14.34 13.26
C GLN A 70 -11.46 -14.62 11.79
N GLU A 71 -11.66 -13.57 11.00
CA GLU A 71 -11.79 -13.68 9.54
C GLU A 71 -10.65 -12.94 8.84
N PHE A 72 -10.18 -13.51 7.73
CA PHE A 72 -9.23 -12.92 6.80
C PHE A 72 -9.83 -12.88 5.40
N TYR A 73 -9.54 -11.82 4.66
CA TYR A 73 -10.01 -11.63 3.29
C TYR A 73 -8.80 -11.64 2.37
N VAL A 74 -8.57 -12.78 1.71
CA VAL A 74 -7.40 -12.96 0.83
C VAL A 74 -7.80 -12.59 -0.61
N PRO A 75 -7.11 -11.64 -1.27
CA PRO A 75 -7.50 -11.15 -2.59
C PRO A 75 -7.33 -12.22 -3.67
N VAL A 76 -8.36 -12.33 -4.52
CA VAL A 76 -8.38 -13.19 -5.71
C VAL A 76 -8.99 -12.42 -6.89
N PRO A 77 -8.72 -12.82 -8.14
CA PRO A 77 -9.41 -12.29 -9.30
C PRO A 77 -10.93 -12.30 -9.16
N ARG A 78 -11.53 -11.12 -9.31
CA ARG A 78 -12.98 -10.95 -9.26
C ARG A 78 -13.61 -11.58 -10.49
N GLY A 79 -14.62 -12.42 -10.30
CA GLY A 79 -15.34 -13.08 -11.39
C GLY A 79 -14.52 -14.09 -12.23
N VAL A 80 -13.21 -14.22 -11.98
CA VAL A 80 -12.32 -15.16 -12.69
C VAL A 80 -12.10 -16.40 -11.81
N PRO A 81 -12.36 -17.62 -12.33
CA PRO A 81 -12.05 -18.86 -11.61
C PRO A 81 -10.55 -18.98 -11.30
N ILE A 82 -10.24 -19.56 -10.14
CA ILE A 82 -8.86 -19.86 -9.75
C ILE A 82 -8.63 -21.37 -9.81
N ALA A 83 -7.48 -21.80 -10.30
CA ALA A 83 -7.07 -23.19 -10.39
C ALA A 83 -5.95 -23.50 -9.37
N ASP A 84 -5.77 -24.77 -9.04
CA ASP A 84 -4.71 -25.27 -8.14
C ASP A 84 -4.63 -24.51 -6.79
N ALA A 85 -5.77 -24.03 -6.30
CA ALA A 85 -5.83 -23.15 -5.15
C ALA A 85 -5.59 -23.91 -3.84
N THR A 86 -4.57 -23.50 -3.08
CA THR A 86 -4.17 -24.14 -1.83
C THR A 86 -3.96 -23.09 -0.73
N LEU A 87 -4.69 -23.21 0.38
CA LEU A 87 -4.50 -22.43 1.60
C LEU A 87 -3.56 -23.19 2.53
N ASN A 88 -2.31 -22.74 2.62
CA ASN A 88 -1.35 -23.24 3.60
C ASN A 88 -1.53 -22.46 4.90
N PHE A 89 -2.26 -23.07 5.85
CA PHE A 89 -2.51 -22.50 7.17
C PHE A 89 -1.39 -22.90 8.12
N ASP A 90 -0.77 -21.91 8.76
CA ASP A 90 0.34 -22.06 9.69
C ASP A 90 -0.03 -21.40 11.01
N ALA A 91 -0.12 -22.20 12.08
CA ALA A 91 -0.47 -21.73 13.41
C ALA A 91 0.19 -22.59 14.50
N LYS A 92 0.39 -21.99 15.67
CA LYS A 92 0.80 -22.67 16.90
C LYS A 92 -0.33 -22.57 17.91
N TYR A 93 -0.59 -23.63 18.67
CA TYR A 93 -1.46 -23.56 19.84
C TYR A 93 -0.68 -23.84 21.12
N THR A 94 -1.12 -23.20 22.20
CA THR A 94 -0.66 -23.45 23.56
C THR A 94 -1.87 -23.65 24.44
N LYS A 95 -1.99 -24.81 25.06
CA LYS A 95 -3.03 -25.09 26.06
C LYS A 95 -2.42 -25.19 27.44
N GLY A 96 -2.48 -24.09 28.20
CA GLY A 96 -2.08 -24.05 29.60
C GLY A 96 -3.08 -24.73 30.54
N GLU A 97 -4.33 -24.92 30.09
CA GLU A 97 -5.40 -25.56 30.86
C GLU A 97 -6.01 -26.73 30.08
N PRO A 98 -6.24 -27.89 30.73
CA PRO A 98 -6.90 -29.02 30.10
C PRO A 98 -8.38 -28.67 29.83
N GLY A 99 -8.93 -29.21 28.76
CA GLY A 99 -10.31 -28.89 28.38
C GLY A 99 -10.65 -29.28 26.95
N ARG A 100 -11.93 -29.14 26.60
CA ARG A 100 -12.40 -29.42 25.24
C ARG A 100 -12.11 -28.22 24.37
N THR A 101 -11.15 -28.38 23.47
CA THR A 101 -10.78 -27.34 22.51
C THR A 101 -10.97 -27.85 21.09
N SER A 102 -11.57 -27.03 20.23
CA SER A 102 -11.75 -27.32 18.81
C SER A 102 -11.40 -26.12 17.95
N LEU A 103 -10.90 -26.44 16.76
CA LEU A 103 -10.61 -25.49 15.70
C LEU A 103 -11.45 -25.83 14.48
N VAL A 104 -12.12 -24.83 13.91
CA VAL A 104 -12.75 -24.95 12.59
C VAL A 104 -12.18 -23.89 11.66
N LEU A 105 -11.67 -24.33 10.50
CA LEU A 105 -11.21 -23.47 9.42
C LEU A 105 -12.28 -23.41 8.34
N TRP A 106 -12.61 -22.22 7.88
CA TRP A 106 -13.66 -21.96 6.91
C TRP A 106 -13.09 -21.28 5.65
N ALA A 107 -13.63 -21.63 4.49
CA ALA A 107 -13.46 -20.90 3.23
C ALA A 107 -14.83 -20.54 2.68
N ASP A 108 -15.11 -19.24 2.57
CA ASP A 108 -16.38 -18.67 2.11
C ASP A 108 -17.62 -19.23 2.83
N GLY A 109 -17.48 -19.60 4.11
CA GLY A 109 -18.55 -20.20 4.90
C GLY A 109 -18.71 -21.72 4.75
N VAL A 110 -17.83 -22.39 3.98
CA VAL A 110 -17.74 -23.85 3.90
C VAL A 110 -16.56 -24.31 4.79
N PRO A 111 -16.72 -25.32 5.66
CA PRO A 111 -15.63 -25.77 6.52
C PRO A 111 -14.58 -26.52 5.67
N LEU A 112 -13.33 -26.06 5.72
CA LEU A 112 -12.17 -26.73 5.14
C LEU A 112 -11.62 -27.82 6.08
N ASN A 113 -11.67 -27.56 7.38
CA ASN A 113 -11.23 -28.50 8.40
C ASN A 113 -11.98 -28.25 9.71
N ALA A 114 -12.25 -29.31 10.46
CA ALA A 114 -12.78 -29.26 11.82
C ALA A 114 -12.07 -30.33 12.65
N GLN A 115 -11.34 -29.92 13.69
CA GLN A 115 -10.57 -30.86 14.50
C GLN A 115 -10.60 -30.49 15.99
N ARG A 116 -10.43 -31.52 16.82
CA ARG A 116 -10.14 -31.34 18.25
C ARG A 116 -8.65 -31.06 18.44
N ILE A 117 -8.34 -30.22 19.42
CA ILE A 117 -6.98 -29.82 19.76
C ILE A 117 -6.54 -30.53 21.04
N ALA A 118 -5.46 -31.29 20.92
CA ALA A 118 -4.85 -32.02 22.03
C ALA A 118 -4.28 -31.06 23.08
N ASP A 119 -4.20 -31.50 24.34
CA ASP A 119 -3.61 -30.73 25.44
C ASP A 119 -2.11 -30.47 25.23
N GLY A 120 -1.60 -29.40 25.87
CA GLY A 120 -0.21 -28.95 25.74
C GLY A 120 0.04 -28.01 24.57
N ASP A 121 1.28 -27.96 24.11
CA ASP A 121 1.73 -27.14 22.97
C ASP A 121 1.77 -27.96 21.68
N GLY A 122 1.45 -27.33 20.54
CA GLY A 122 1.61 -27.96 19.24
C GLY A 122 1.46 -27.00 18.07
N ASN A 123 1.66 -27.52 16.86
CA ASN A 123 1.60 -26.74 15.62
C ASN A 123 0.54 -27.32 14.68
N ILE A 124 -0.04 -26.43 13.86
CA ILE A 124 -1.00 -26.74 12.80
C ILE A 124 -0.44 -26.11 11.53
N ALA A 125 0.26 -26.92 10.74
CA ALA A 125 0.83 -26.53 9.46
C ALA A 125 0.36 -27.50 8.37
N HIS A 126 -0.68 -27.13 7.63
CA HIS A 126 -1.28 -27.98 6.60
C HIS A 126 -1.80 -27.18 5.40
N GLY A 127 -1.72 -27.76 4.21
CA GLY A 127 -2.26 -27.21 2.97
C GLY A 127 -3.67 -27.73 2.69
N TYR A 128 -4.65 -26.85 2.61
CA TYR A 128 -6.04 -27.19 2.31
C TYR A 128 -6.40 -26.76 0.89
N THR A 129 -6.97 -27.67 0.10
CA THR A 129 -7.48 -27.33 -1.24
C THR A 129 -8.68 -26.41 -1.13
N VAL A 130 -8.69 -25.35 -1.94
CA VAL A 130 -9.77 -24.37 -2.02
C VAL A 130 -10.57 -24.60 -3.31
N ASP A 131 -11.89 -24.48 -3.22
CA ASP A 131 -12.80 -24.62 -4.37
C ASP A 131 -12.44 -23.62 -5.50
N PRO A 132 -12.25 -24.09 -6.75
CA PRO A 132 -11.87 -23.28 -7.91
C PRO A 132 -12.94 -22.29 -8.41
N ARG A 133 -14.12 -22.23 -7.78
CA ARG A 133 -15.21 -21.31 -8.15
C ARG A 133 -14.77 -19.84 -8.29
N SER A 134 -15.42 -19.13 -9.21
CA SER A 134 -15.28 -17.67 -9.34
C SER A 134 -15.87 -16.96 -8.12
N ARG A 135 -15.28 -15.81 -7.77
CA ARG A 135 -15.68 -15.01 -6.60
C ARG A 135 -15.96 -13.58 -7.02
N GLU A 136 -17.24 -13.21 -7.00
CA GLU A 136 -17.70 -11.85 -7.36
C GLU A 136 -17.26 -10.78 -6.37
N THR A 137 -16.89 -11.18 -5.15
CA THR A 137 -16.37 -10.29 -4.11
C THR A 137 -14.93 -9.87 -4.37
N GLY A 138 -14.16 -10.64 -5.15
CA GLY A 138 -12.71 -10.45 -5.31
C GLY A 138 -11.88 -10.91 -4.10
N PHE A 139 -12.48 -11.68 -3.18
CA PHE A 139 -11.79 -12.19 -1.99
C PHE A 139 -12.22 -13.62 -1.67
N LEU A 140 -11.26 -14.43 -1.23
CA LEU A 140 -11.50 -15.65 -0.46
C LEU A 140 -11.67 -15.27 1.01
N ARG A 141 -12.84 -15.53 1.60
CA ARG A 141 -13.08 -15.33 3.04
C ARG A 141 -12.58 -16.54 3.81
N VAL A 142 -11.48 -16.39 4.55
CA VAL A 142 -10.91 -17.42 5.41
C VAL A 142 -11.34 -17.15 6.85
N GLY A 143 -12.16 -18.02 7.43
CA GLY A 143 -12.61 -17.92 8.83
C GLY A 143 -11.88 -18.92 9.72
N VAL A 144 -11.56 -18.50 10.94
CA VAL A 144 -10.95 -19.34 11.97
C VAL A 144 -11.80 -19.25 13.24
N ASP A 145 -12.37 -20.37 13.64
CA ASP A 145 -13.15 -20.49 14.87
C ASP A 145 -12.36 -21.31 15.89
N TRP A 146 -11.97 -20.67 16.98
CA TRP A 146 -11.30 -21.27 18.12
C TRP A 146 -12.27 -21.33 19.30
N GLN A 147 -12.60 -22.56 19.69
CA GLN A 147 -13.45 -22.80 20.85
C GLN A 147 -12.66 -23.54 21.92
N SER A 148 -12.61 -22.99 23.13
CA SER A 148 -11.90 -23.56 24.27
C SER A 148 -12.79 -23.56 25.51
N GLU A 149 -13.26 -24.74 25.88
CA GLU A 149 -14.12 -24.98 27.03
C GLU A 149 -13.29 -25.61 28.16
N ILE A 150 -13.06 -24.84 29.24
CA ILE A 150 -12.26 -25.23 30.40
C ILE A 150 -13.10 -25.47 31.67
N ALA A 151 -14.34 -24.97 31.70
CA ALA A 151 -15.24 -25.07 32.83
C ALA A 151 -15.55 -26.53 33.18
N LEU A 152 -15.31 -26.89 34.43
CA LEU A 152 -15.60 -28.23 34.96
C LEU A 152 -16.90 -28.25 35.77
N ARG A 153 -17.40 -27.08 36.19
CA ARG A 153 -18.61 -26.91 36.99
C ARG A 153 -19.63 -26.01 36.29
N HIS A 154 -20.90 -26.23 36.64
CA HIS A 154 -21.99 -25.33 36.26
C HIS A 154 -21.69 -23.91 36.81
N CYS A 155 -21.91 -22.86 36.02
CA CYS A 155 -21.59 -21.44 36.31
C CYS A 155 -20.10 -21.02 36.29
N GLU A 156 -19.15 -21.90 35.97
CA GLU A 156 -17.74 -21.51 35.89
C GLU A 156 -17.45 -20.72 34.60
N SER A 157 -16.76 -19.59 34.72
CA SER A 157 -16.52 -18.69 33.60
C SER A 157 -15.42 -19.22 32.69
N ASN A 158 -15.75 -19.46 31.42
CA ASN A 158 -14.78 -19.77 30.36
C ASN A 158 -14.12 -18.50 29.75
N ARG A 159 -14.36 -17.30 30.27
CA ARG A 159 -14.04 -16.05 29.55
C ARG A 159 -12.54 -15.73 29.44
N ALA A 160 -11.73 -16.20 30.39
CA ALA A 160 -10.28 -16.06 30.35
C ALA A 160 -9.70 -17.48 30.46
N THR A 161 -8.99 -17.91 29.42
CA THR A 161 -8.33 -19.21 29.39
C THR A 161 -6.84 -19.00 29.17
N ALA A 162 -6.00 -19.88 29.69
CA ALA A 162 -4.59 -19.98 29.33
C ALA A 162 -4.39 -20.70 27.99
N ASN A 163 -5.46 -20.93 27.23
CA ASN A 163 -5.45 -21.61 25.94
C ASN A 163 -5.50 -20.58 24.82
N ALA A 164 -4.50 -20.60 23.94
CA ALA A 164 -4.39 -19.66 22.84
C ALA A 164 -4.00 -20.35 21.53
N LEU A 165 -4.56 -19.84 20.43
CA LEU A 165 -4.11 -20.11 19.07
C LEU A 165 -3.41 -18.88 18.50
N THR A 166 -2.19 -19.06 18.02
CA THR A 166 -1.37 -18.03 17.40
C THR A 166 -1.20 -18.34 15.91
N ILE A 167 -1.80 -17.54 15.05
CA ILE A 167 -1.77 -17.70 13.60
C ILE A 167 -0.56 -16.95 13.04
N SER A 168 0.22 -17.65 12.23
CA SER A 168 1.44 -17.16 11.61
C SER A 168 1.12 -16.19 10.46
N PRO A 169 1.79 -15.01 10.40
CA PRO A 169 1.75 -14.10 9.25
C PRO A 169 2.14 -14.77 7.91
N GLN A 170 2.83 -15.90 7.96
CA GLN A 170 3.27 -16.68 6.79
C GLN A 170 2.20 -17.63 6.23
N THR A 171 1.02 -17.71 6.88
CA THR A 171 -0.19 -18.33 6.32
C THR A 171 -0.45 -17.74 4.94
N ARG A 172 -0.66 -18.59 3.93
CA ARG A 172 -0.67 -18.15 2.53
C ARG A 172 -1.67 -18.89 1.65
N LEU A 173 -2.18 -18.20 0.65
CA LEU A 173 -2.95 -18.76 -0.46
C LEU A 173 -2.08 -18.77 -1.72
N THR A 174 -1.91 -19.96 -2.32
CA THR A 174 -1.32 -20.13 -3.65
C THR A 174 -2.41 -20.51 -4.62
N TYR A 175 -2.47 -19.90 -5.80
CA TYR A 175 -3.44 -20.23 -6.84
C TYR A 175 -2.94 -19.84 -8.23
N ARG A 176 -3.61 -20.32 -9.27
CA ARG A 176 -3.38 -19.94 -10.67
C ARG A 176 -4.64 -19.37 -11.29
N TYR A 177 -4.51 -18.49 -12.27
CA TYR A 177 -5.64 -17.99 -13.04
C TYR A 177 -5.22 -17.70 -14.48
N ASP A 178 -6.20 -17.70 -15.39
CA ASP A 178 -6.00 -17.32 -16.78
C ASP A 178 -6.00 -15.77 -16.88
N ALA A 179 -4.86 -15.18 -17.23
CA ALA A 179 -4.74 -13.74 -17.38
C ALA A 179 -5.58 -13.17 -18.54
N SER A 180 -5.92 -13.99 -19.55
CA SER A 180 -6.78 -13.58 -20.65
C SER A 180 -8.24 -13.36 -20.19
N ALA A 181 -8.64 -14.00 -19.08
CA ALA A 181 -9.96 -13.85 -18.48
C ALA A 181 -10.15 -12.50 -17.77
N ILE A 182 -9.08 -11.75 -17.49
CA ILE A 182 -9.19 -10.38 -16.98
C ILE A 182 -9.68 -9.47 -18.10
N GLY A 183 -10.96 -9.10 -18.01
CA GLY A 183 -11.67 -8.36 -19.06
C GLY A 183 -11.71 -6.84 -18.88
N ASN A 184 -11.24 -6.30 -17.75
CA ASN A 184 -11.34 -4.87 -17.48
C ASN A 184 -10.27 -4.35 -16.49
N LEU A 185 -10.21 -3.03 -16.35
CA LEU A 185 -9.22 -2.33 -15.55
C LEU A 185 -9.50 -2.37 -14.03
N ASP A 186 -10.74 -2.39 -13.55
CA ASP A 186 -11.04 -2.57 -12.10
C ASP A 186 -10.51 -3.92 -11.62
N ASP A 187 -10.82 -4.98 -12.35
CA ASP A 187 -10.40 -6.34 -12.02
C ASP A 187 -8.88 -6.48 -12.14
N ALA A 188 -8.27 -5.94 -13.20
CA ALA A 188 -6.81 -5.91 -13.34
C ALA A 188 -6.15 -5.22 -12.13
N TRP A 189 -6.62 -4.03 -11.74
CA TRP A 189 -6.08 -3.29 -10.60
C TRP A 189 -6.30 -4.05 -9.27
N GLY A 190 -7.47 -4.66 -9.09
CA GLY A 190 -7.78 -5.48 -7.92
C GLY A 190 -6.89 -6.72 -7.78
N THR A 191 -6.48 -7.31 -8.90
CA THR A 191 -5.62 -8.52 -8.96
C THR A 191 -4.12 -8.26 -8.82
N LEU A 192 -3.71 -6.99 -8.76
CA LEU A 192 -2.30 -6.65 -8.57
C LEU A 192 -1.76 -7.33 -7.29
N PRO A 193 -0.54 -7.91 -7.34
CA PRO A 193 0.07 -8.51 -6.16
C PRO A 193 0.30 -7.45 -5.07
N GLY A 194 0.55 -7.87 -3.83
CA GLY A 194 0.90 -6.93 -2.73
C GLY A 194 2.12 -6.07 -3.04
N LYS A 195 3.05 -6.58 -3.87
CA LYS A 195 4.25 -5.88 -4.35
C LYS A 195 4.27 -5.76 -5.88
N PRO A 196 3.46 -4.88 -6.49
CA PRO A 196 3.38 -4.77 -7.94
C PRO A 196 4.64 -4.15 -8.53
N THR A 197 5.04 -4.61 -9.71
CA THR A 197 6.17 -4.05 -10.45
C THR A 197 5.69 -3.00 -11.45
N LEU A 198 6.16 -1.76 -11.29
CA LEU A 198 6.01 -0.65 -12.23
C LEU A 198 7.23 -0.60 -13.16
N ILE A 199 7.02 -0.89 -14.45
CA ILE A 199 8.05 -0.79 -15.47
C ILE A 199 8.06 0.60 -16.11
N VAL A 200 9.25 1.16 -16.25
CA VAL A 200 9.53 2.39 -16.99
C VAL A 200 10.48 2.12 -18.16
N GLY A 201 10.46 2.96 -19.20
CA GLY A 201 11.15 2.68 -20.46
C GLY A 201 12.66 2.49 -20.36
N SER A 202 13.34 3.21 -19.47
CA SER A 202 14.76 2.98 -19.16
C SER A 202 15.17 3.57 -17.81
N ALA A 203 16.44 3.42 -17.43
CA ALA A 203 17.00 4.02 -16.22
C ALA A 203 16.94 5.56 -16.26
N LYS A 204 17.02 6.16 -17.46
CA LYS A 204 16.78 7.58 -17.69
C LYS A 204 15.36 7.79 -18.20
N LEU A 205 14.64 8.79 -17.68
CA LEU A 205 13.29 9.14 -18.14
C LEU A 205 13.21 10.60 -18.57
N ASP A 206 12.27 10.89 -19.45
CA ASP A 206 11.80 12.26 -19.65
C ASP A 206 10.89 12.70 -18.50
N GLN A 207 10.55 13.99 -18.47
CA GLN A 207 9.74 14.57 -17.40
C GLN A 207 8.31 14.02 -17.37
N GLN A 208 7.70 13.68 -18.51
CA GLN A 208 6.33 13.20 -18.56
C GLN A 208 6.23 11.76 -18.02
N ALA A 209 7.11 10.87 -18.51
CA ALA A 209 7.18 9.50 -18.04
C ALA A 209 7.53 9.43 -16.54
N PHE A 210 8.45 10.30 -16.07
CA PHE A 210 8.76 10.42 -14.65
C PHE A 210 7.55 10.92 -13.84
N ASP A 211 6.85 11.95 -14.32
CA ASP A 211 5.62 12.49 -13.68
C ASP A 211 4.54 11.42 -13.55
N SER A 212 4.32 10.64 -14.62
CA SER A 212 3.35 9.56 -14.60
C SER A 212 3.74 8.42 -13.67
N ALA A 213 5.01 8.02 -13.68
CA ALA A 213 5.49 6.93 -12.84
C ALA A 213 5.32 7.21 -11.35
N TRP A 214 5.70 8.41 -10.87
CA TRP A 214 5.58 8.70 -9.43
C TRP A 214 4.11 8.80 -8.98
N ARG A 215 3.22 9.40 -9.78
CA ARG A 215 1.80 9.53 -9.43
C ARG A 215 1.10 8.18 -9.32
N VAL A 216 1.34 7.31 -10.29
CA VAL A 216 0.78 5.94 -10.29
C VAL A 216 1.39 5.13 -9.15
N GLY A 217 2.69 5.28 -8.90
CA GLY A 217 3.34 4.66 -7.75
C GLY A 217 2.72 5.07 -6.42
N VAL A 218 2.45 6.36 -6.21
CA VAL A 218 1.76 6.85 -5.01
C VAL A 218 0.32 6.32 -4.94
N ALA A 219 -0.39 6.22 -6.08
CA ALA A 219 -1.73 5.62 -6.11
C ALA A 219 -1.71 4.13 -5.71
N LEU A 220 -0.69 3.37 -6.12
CA LEU A 220 -0.48 1.99 -5.68
C LEU A 220 -0.20 1.90 -4.17
N GLU A 221 0.68 2.76 -3.64
CA GLU A 221 0.95 2.84 -2.19
C GLU A 221 -0.32 3.16 -1.38
N ARG A 222 -1.14 4.09 -1.87
CA ARG A 222 -2.44 4.42 -1.26
C ARG A 222 -3.47 3.30 -1.34
N ALA A 223 -3.37 2.44 -2.35
CA ALA A 223 -4.17 1.22 -2.47
C ALA A 223 -3.66 0.08 -1.57
N GLY A 224 -2.68 0.34 -0.69
CA GLY A 224 -2.10 -0.67 0.21
C GLY A 224 -1.12 -1.61 -0.49
N LYS A 225 -0.58 -1.22 -1.66
CA LYS A 225 0.40 -2.01 -2.42
C LYS A 225 1.80 -1.42 -2.26
N ARG A 226 2.84 -2.23 -2.35
CA ARG A 226 4.24 -1.80 -2.26
C ARG A 226 4.90 -1.83 -3.62
N VAL A 227 4.94 -0.69 -4.30
CA VAL A 227 5.39 -0.67 -5.69
C VAL A 227 6.91 -0.87 -5.80
N ALA A 228 7.33 -1.82 -6.62
CA ALA A 228 8.71 -1.96 -7.06
C ALA A 228 8.85 -1.24 -8.41
N VAL A 229 9.78 -0.30 -8.53
CA VAL A 229 10.03 0.39 -9.81
C VAL A 229 11.23 -0.26 -10.50
N ARG A 230 11.09 -0.60 -11.77
CA ARG A 230 12.19 -1.18 -12.57
C ARG A 230 12.25 -0.55 -13.95
N ALA A 231 13.46 -0.28 -14.41
CA ALA A 231 13.69 0.06 -15.80
C ALA A 231 13.57 -1.20 -16.66
N PHE A 232 13.02 -1.05 -17.87
CA PHE A 232 13.12 -2.08 -18.89
C PHE A 232 14.61 -2.33 -19.23
N PRO A 233 15.07 -3.58 -19.26
CA PRO A 233 16.50 -3.89 -19.34
C PRO A 233 17.14 -3.40 -20.65
N SER A 234 18.44 -3.16 -20.57
CA SER A 234 19.32 -2.78 -21.66
C SER A 234 20.39 -3.85 -21.89
N VAL A 235 21.02 -3.82 -23.07
CA VAL A 235 22.25 -4.58 -23.30
C VAL A 235 23.32 -4.15 -22.29
N GLY A 236 23.96 -5.12 -21.66
CA GLY A 236 24.97 -4.93 -20.62
C GLY A 236 24.44 -4.98 -19.19
N ASP A 237 23.12 -5.00 -18.98
CA ASP A 237 22.53 -5.16 -17.64
C ASP A 237 22.69 -6.60 -17.14
N ASP A 238 22.83 -6.75 -15.82
CA ASP A 238 22.85 -8.05 -15.15
C ASP A 238 21.42 -8.48 -14.76
N ILE A 239 21.05 -9.71 -15.11
CA ILE A 239 19.76 -10.32 -14.79
C ILE A 239 19.94 -11.67 -14.11
N ASP A 240 18.87 -12.14 -13.47
CA ASP A 240 18.79 -13.48 -12.90
C ASP A 240 17.96 -14.37 -13.83
N THR A 241 18.57 -15.44 -14.34
CA THR A 241 17.94 -16.43 -15.23
C THR A 241 17.46 -17.67 -14.49
N ARG A 242 17.56 -17.71 -13.15
CA ARG A 242 17.09 -18.85 -12.36
C ARG A 242 15.62 -19.15 -12.59
N GLY A 243 15.33 -20.41 -12.87
CA GLY A 243 13.96 -20.87 -13.14
C GLY A 243 13.43 -20.53 -14.53
N LEU A 244 14.21 -19.86 -15.40
CA LEU A 244 13.88 -19.75 -16.82
C LEU A 244 14.17 -21.07 -17.51
N GLN A 245 13.19 -21.58 -18.26
CA GLN A 245 13.33 -22.79 -19.06
C GLN A 245 12.83 -22.50 -20.47
N ALA A 246 13.75 -22.53 -21.44
CA ALA A 246 13.38 -22.46 -22.84
C ALA A 246 12.80 -23.81 -23.30
N PRO A 247 11.66 -23.84 -24.01
CA PRO A 247 11.17 -25.05 -24.66
C PRO A 247 12.25 -25.65 -25.57
N ALA A 248 12.30 -26.98 -25.67
CA ALA A 248 13.34 -27.69 -26.43
C ALA A 248 13.47 -27.20 -27.89
N GLY A 249 12.36 -26.83 -28.53
CA GLY A 249 12.36 -26.27 -29.89
C GLY A 249 13.04 -24.91 -30.02
N LEU A 250 13.14 -24.13 -28.95
CA LEU A 250 13.81 -22.82 -28.94
C LEU A 250 15.25 -22.87 -28.41
N ALA A 251 15.65 -23.97 -27.77
CA ALA A 251 16.95 -24.11 -27.13
C ALA A 251 18.15 -23.99 -28.10
N GLN A 252 17.95 -24.18 -29.41
CA GLN A 252 19.00 -24.05 -30.44
C GLN A 252 19.14 -22.62 -30.99
N ILE A 253 18.22 -21.72 -30.67
CA ILE A 253 18.29 -20.32 -31.09
C ILE A 253 19.27 -19.59 -30.15
N PRO A 254 20.25 -18.83 -30.68
CA PRO A 254 21.33 -18.26 -29.87
C PRO A 254 20.85 -17.45 -28.65
N ALA A 255 19.82 -16.63 -28.82
CA ALA A 255 19.26 -15.82 -27.73
C ALA A 255 18.67 -16.65 -26.58
N PHE A 256 18.07 -17.81 -26.86
CA PHE A 256 17.52 -18.69 -25.82
C PHE A 256 18.60 -19.57 -25.19
N ALA A 257 19.55 -20.05 -26.00
CA ALA A 257 20.69 -20.82 -25.54
C ALA A 257 21.53 -20.04 -24.51
N ALA A 258 21.76 -18.74 -24.76
CA ALA A 258 22.50 -17.85 -23.87
C ALA A 258 21.84 -17.66 -22.49
N LEU A 259 20.53 -17.91 -22.35
CA LEU A 259 19.80 -17.71 -21.10
C LEU A 259 19.69 -18.99 -20.25
N ALA A 260 20.32 -20.09 -20.69
CA ALA A 260 20.24 -21.39 -20.02
C ALA A 260 21.16 -21.51 -18.77
N ASP A 261 22.01 -20.52 -18.50
CA ASP A 261 23.05 -20.53 -17.46
C ASP A 261 22.53 -20.63 -16.01
N ASN A 262 21.21 -20.51 -15.80
CA ASN A 262 20.50 -20.70 -14.51
C ASN A 262 21.15 -19.94 -13.33
N GLY A 263 21.46 -18.67 -13.54
CA GLY A 263 22.24 -17.85 -12.61
C GLY A 263 22.21 -16.37 -12.95
N LYS A 264 23.27 -15.63 -12.57
CA LYS A 264 23.44 -14.24 -13.01
C LYS A 264 23.96 -14.24 -14.44
N HIS A 265 23.26 -13.55 -15.33
CA HIS A 265 23.59 -13.41 -16.75
C HIS A 265 23.71 -11.94 -17.13
N LYS A 266 24.76 -11.59 -17.87
CA LYS A 266 24.92 -10.24 -18.41
C LYS A 266 24.39 -10.21 -19.84
N ILE A 267 23.38 -9.40 -20.10
CA ILE A 267 22.71 -9.34 -21.41
C ILE A 267 23.71 -8.92 -22.48
N ALA A 268 23.98 -9.77 -23.47
CA ALA A 268 25.00 -9.50 -24.48
C ALA A 268 24.46 -8.78 -25.73
N ASN A 269 23.16 -8.93 -26.03
CA ASN A 269 22.54 -8.34 -27.21
C ASN A 269 21.02 -8.18 -27.04
N ALA A 270 20.38 -7.43 -27.95
CA ALA A 270 18.95 -7.15 -27.90
C ALA A 270 18.06 -8.40 -28.12
N ALA A 271 18.54 -9.41 -28.84
CA ALA A 271 17.77 -10.63 -29.09
C ALA A 271 17.54 -11.44 -27.80
N GLU A 272 18.49 -11.41 -26.87
CA GLU A 272 18.31 -11.98 -25.52
C GLU A 272 17.16 -11.30 -24.77
N ILE A 273 16.99 -9.98 -24.89
CA ILE A 273 15.84 -9.26 -24.31
C ILE A 273 14.53 -9.74 -24.95
N GLY A 274 14.53 -9.96 -26.28
CA GLY A 274 13.41 -10.57 -26.98
C GLY A 274 13.08 -11.97 -26.46
N ALA A 275 14.10 -12.80 -26.22
CA ALA A 275 13.92 -14.14 -25.67
C ALA A 275 13.37 -14.09 -24.24
N LEU A 276 13.83 -13.15 -23.40
CA LEU A 276 13.27 -12.92 -22.07
C LEU A 276 11.78 -12.57 -22.11
N LEU A 277 11.34 -11.76 -23.08
CA LEU A 277 9.93 -11.43 -23.27
C LEU A 277 9.11 -12.68 -23.63
N VAL A 278 9.63 -13.52 -24.52
CA VAL A 278 9.00 -14.78 -24.93
C VAL A 278 8.88 -15.76 -23.75
N LEU A 279 9.94 -15.87 -22.95
CA LEU A 279 9.97 -16.72 -21.75
C LEU A 279 9.15 -16.14 -20.58
N GLY A 280 8.75 -14.86 -20.65
CA GLY A 280 8.07 -14.16 -19.55
C GLY A 280 8.96 -13.99 -18.32
N ALA A 281 10.24 -13.70 -18.53
CA ALA A 281 11.21 -13.59 -17.45
C ALA A 281 10.86 -12.46 -16.48
N PRO A 282 11.08 -12.62 -15.15
CA PRO A 282 10.81 -11.57 -14.18
C PRO A 282 11.49 -10.24 -14.49
N ALA A 283 12.63 -10.25 -15.20
CA ALA A 283 13.37 -9.04 -15.57
C ALA A 283 12.63 -8.11 -16.55
N VAL A 284 11.74 -8.66 -17.39
CA VAL A 284 10.95 -7.93 -18.38
C VAL A 284 9.45 -8.02 -18.10
N ALA A 285 9.08 -8.60 -16.96
CA ALA A 285 7.70 -8.75 -16.52
C ALA A 285 7.33 -7.60 -15.57
N GLY A 286 6.11 -7.11 -15.67
CA GLY A 286 5.58 -6.02 -14.85
C GLY A 286 4.08 -6.15 -14.69
N ASP A 287 3.53 -5.50 -13.68
CA ASP A 287 2.07 -5.45 -13.50
C ASP A 287 1.50 -4.12 -14.00
N VAL A 288 2.29 -3.05 -13.94
CA VAL A 288 1.95 -1.71 -14.43
C VAL A 288 3.12 -1.19 -15.27
N VAL A 289 2.83 -0.48 -16.36
CA VAL A 289 3.82 0.00 -17.33
C VAL A 289 3.53 1.46 -17.69
N ILE A 290 4.56 2.31 -17.67
CA ILE A 290 4.51 3.61 -18.35
C ILE A 290 4.96 3.41 -19.79
N ALA A 291 4.02 3.45 -20.73
CA ALA A 291 4.23 3.25 -22.15
C ALA A 291 4.68 4.57 -22.80
N ASP A 292 5.96 4.87 -22.67
CA ASP A 292 6.62 5.99 -23.35
C ASP A 292 7.25 5.56 -24.69
N ALA A 293 7.78 6.54 -25.43
CA ALA A 293 8.44 6.30 -26.70
C ALA A 293 9.70 5.42 -26.53
N THR A 294 10.42 5.58 -25.42
CA THR A 294 11.65 4.83 -25.11
C THR A 294 11.37 3.34 -24.93
N LEU A 295 10.35 2.98 -24.16
CA LEU A 295 9.91 1.61 -23.96
C LEU A 295 9.51 0.98 -25.30
N ARG A 296 8.68 1.69 -26.08
CA ARG A 296 8.23 1.22 -27.39
C ARG A 296 9.41 0.96 -28.33
N ALA A 297 10.41 1.85 -28.36
CA ALA A 297 11.61 1.66 -29.18
C ALA A 297 12.40 0.42 -28.74
N ARG A 298 12.63 0.24 -27.44
CA ARG A 298 13.35 -0.92 -26.88
C ARG A 298 12.63 -2.24 -27.10
N LEU A 299 11.30 -2.26 -26.96
CA LEU A 299 10.50 -3.44 -27.29
C LEU A 299 10.66 -3.82 -28.76
N ASN A 300 10.57 -2.85 -29.67
CA ASN A 300 10.76 -3.12 -31.10
C ASN A 300 12.17 -3.60 -31.41
N GLU A 301 13.21 -2.95 -30.88
CA GLU A 301 14.61 -3.36 -31.05
C GLU A 301 14.85 -4.80 -30.60
N ALA A 302 14.38 -5.16 -29.41
CA ALA A 302 14.51 -6.51 -28.86
C ALA A 302 13.77 -7.58 -29.70
N LEU A 303 12.56 -7.26 -30.15
CA LEU A 303 11.73 -8.17 -30.94
C LEU A 303 12.26 -8.30 -32.38
N ASP A 304 12.74 -7.22 -32.99
CA ASP A 304 13.34 -7.24 -34.33
C ASP A 304 14.66 -8.03 -34.32
N ALA A 305 15.49 -7.85 -33.28
CA ALA A 305 16.71 -8.62 -33.10
C ALA A 305 16.42 -10.12 -32.95
N LEU A 306 15.39 -10.50 -32.18
CA LEU A 306 14.98 -11.91 -32.07
C LEU A 306 14.40 -12.46 -33.38
N GLN A 307 13.56 -11.68 -34.08
CA GLN A 307 13.01 -12.05 -35.38
C GLN A 307 14.12 -12.38 -36.39
N SER A 308 15.24 -11.64 -36.35
CA SER A 308 16.38 -11.86 -37.23
C SER A 308 17.04 -13.23 -37.01
N GLN A 309 17.11 -13.71 -35.77
CA GLN A 309 17.67 -15.03 -35.45
C GLN A 309 16.77 -16.18 -35.91
N LEU A 310 15.48 -15.91 -36.11
CA LEU A 310 14.51 -16.87 -36.65
C LEU A 310 14.48 -16.90 -38.18
N GLY A 311 15.22 -16.02 -38.88
CA GLY A 311 15.12 -15.84 -40.33
C GLY A 311 15.44 -17.10 -41.17
N ASN A 312 16.15 -18.07 -40.60
CA ASN A 312 16.46 -19.34 -41.26
C ASN A 312 15.31 -20.38 -41.16
N ASP A 313 14.26 -20.09 -40.39
CA ASP A 313 13.08 -20.95 -40.20
C ASP A 313 11.80 -20.14 -40.46
N ALA A 314 11.22 -20.31 -41.64
CA ALA A 314 10.05 -19.54 -42.08
C ALA A 314 8.80 -19.80 -41.21
N ASP A 315 8.62 -21.03 -40.68
CA ASP A 315 7.49 -21.34 -39.80
C ASP A 315 7.67 -20.69 -38.42
N ALA A 316 8.86 -20.78 -37.84
CA ALA A 316 9.16 -20.12 -36.57
C ALA A 316 9.09 -18.59 -36.69
N ALA A 317 9.57 -18.02 -37.79
CA ALA A 317 9.47 -16.59 -38.07
C ALA A 317 8.01 -16.12 -38.16
N ALA A 318 7.12 -16.89 -38.81
CA ALA A 318 5.70 -16.59 -38.90
C ALA A 318 4.98 -16.76 -37.55
N ALA A 319 5.28 -17.83 -36.81
CA ALA A 319 4.75 -18.06 -35.46
C ALA A 319 5.16 -16.94 -34.49
N PHE A 320 6.41 -16.50 -34.53
CA PHE A 320 6.90 -15.41 -33.69
C PHE A 320 6.24 -14.07 -34.05
N LYS A 321 5.98 -13.79 -35.33
CA LYS A 321 5.22 -12.61 -35.74
C LYS A 321 3.81 -12.60 -35.14
N SER A 322 3.09 -13.73 -35.22
CA SER A 322 1.77 -13.86 -34.59
C SER A 322 1.83 -13.73 -33.07
N TRP A 323 2.87 -14.32 -32.44
CA TRP A 323 3.12 -14.18 -31.02
C TRP A 323 3.33 -12.71 -30.64
N ARG A 324 4.16 -11.96 -31.38
CA ARG A 324 4.44 -10.53 -31.14
C ARG A 324 3.18 -9.69 -31.19
N GLU A 325 2.35 -9.87 -32.22
CA GLU A 325 1.09 -9.13 -32.40
C GLU A 325 0.13 -9.34 -31.23
N ARG A 326 0.05 -10.58 -30.70
CA ARG A 326 -0.85 -10.92 -29.60
C ARG A 326 -0.29 -10.60 -28.21
N ARG A 327 1.02 -10.77 -28.01
CA ARG A 327 1.67 -10.79 -26.68
C ARG A 327 2.45 -9.53 -26.35
N VAL A 328 2.74 -8.67 -27.34
CA VAL A 328 3.40 -7.38 -27.11
C VAL A 328 2.75 -6.25 -27.94
N PRO A 329 1.42 -6.03 -27.85
CA PRO A 329 0.74 -4.96 -28.58
C PRO A 329 1.29 -3.55 -28.28
N LEU A 330 1.94 -3.35 -27.13
CA LEU A 330 2.58 -2.08 -26.76
C LEU A 330 3.77 -1.70 -27.67
N ALA A 331 4.36 -2.67 -28.37
CA ALA A 331 5.43 -2.40 -29.33
C ALA A 331 4.88 -1.82 -30.66
N ALA A 332 3.64 -2.16 -31.03
CA ALA A 332 3.12 -1.93 -32.37
C ALA A 332 2.69 -0.48 -32.64
N ALA A 333 2.07 0.18 -31.66
CA ALA A 333 1.55 1.54 -31.82
C ALA A 333 1.76 2.36 -30.56
N GLU A 334 1.95 3.67 -30.75
CA GLU A 334 1.97 4.63 -29.65
C GLU A 334 0.61 4.69 -28.95
N MET A 335 0.63 4.88 -27.64
CA MET A 335 -0.59 5.07 -26.87
C MET A 335 -1.12 6.49 -27.08
N PRO A 336 -2.42 6.67 -27.42
CA PRO A 336 -3.07 7.96 -27.36
C PRO A 336 -2.84 8.67 -26.02
N SER A 337 -2.73 9.99 -26.09
CA SER A 337 -2.61 10.86 -24.91
C SER A 337 -3.72 10.56 -23.88
N LYS A 338 -3.30 10.47 -22.61
CA LYS A 338 -4.15 10.22 -21.43
C LYS A 338 -4.94 8.91 -21.46
N GLU A 339 -4.47 7.94 -22.24
CA GLU A 339 -5.06 6.62 -22.29
C GLU A 339 -4.49 5.70 -21.20
N ILE A 340 -5.36 4.83 -20.69
CA ILE A 340 -5.03 3.71 -19.83
C ILE A 340 -5.64 2.47 -20.48
N ARG A 341 -4.85 1.41 -20.64
CA ARG A 341 -5.34 0.16 -21.23
C ARG A 341 -4.73 -1.07 -20.58
N LEU A 342 -5.48 -2.16 -20.61
CA LEU A 342 -5.01 -3.50 -20.30
C LEU A 342 -4.38 -4.08 -21.57
N ALA A 343 -3.09 -4.40 -21.52
CA ALA A 343 -2.33 -4.93 -22.63
C ALA A 343 -1.58 -6.21 -22.22
N ALA A 344 -1.20 -7.03 -23.19
CA ALA A 344 -0.24 -8.10 -22.93
C ALA A 344 1.20 -7.57 -23.01
N MET A 345 2.07 -8.11 -22.18
CA MET A 345 3.52 -7.91 -22.27
C MET A 345 4.20 -9.25 -21.96
N GLY A 346 4.55 -9.98 -23.03
CA GLY A 346 5.05 -11.34 -22.92
C GLY A 346 3.95 -12.28 -22.40
N ARG A 347 4.19 -12.93 -21.26
CA ARG A 347 3.25 -13.87 -20.64
C ARG A 347 2.24 -13.22 -19.69
N GLN A 348 2.38 -11.93 -19.38
CA GLN A 348 1.57 -11.25 -18.38
C GLN A 348 0.62 -10.22 -19.01
N ALA A 349 -0.50 -9.98 -18.34
CA ALA A 349 -1.36 -8.81 -18.58
C ALA A 349 -0.86 -7.65 -17.72
N VAL A 350 -0.77 -6.47 -18.31
CA VAL A 350 -0.24 -5.25 -17.67
C VAL A 350 -1.23 -4.10 -17.83
N ILE A 351 -1.30 -3.26 -16.81
CA ILE A 351 -1.97 -1.96 -16.91
C ILE A 351 -0.97 -0.98 -17.52
N ALA A 352 -1.16 -0.64 -18.79
CA ALA A 352 -0.35 0.32 -19.51
C ALA A 352 -0.97 1.73 -19.40
N LEU A 353 -0.15 2.71 -19.05
CA LEU A 353 -0.51 4.12 -19.04
C LEU A 353 0.33 4.87 -20.07
N ALA A 354 -0.29 5.76 -20.84
CA ALA A 354 0.46 6.70 -21.68
C ALA A 354 1.38 7.58 -20.81
N ALA A 355 2.48 8.06 -21.40
CA ALA A 355 3.48 8.86 -20.70
C ALA A 355 2.91 10.13 -20.02
N ASP A 356 1.79 10.67 -20.49
CA ASP A 356 1.10 11.84 -19.96
C ASP A 356 -0.20 11.52 -19.18
N ALA A 357 -0.44 10.25 -18.85
CA ALA A 357 -1.66 9.77 -18.18
C ALA A 357 -1.55 9.67 -16.66
N GLY A 358 -0.46 10.15 -16.03
CA GLY A 358 -0.19 9.99 -14.61
C GLY A 358 -1.30 10.45 -13.66
N ALA A 359 -1.70 11.73 -13.79
CA ALA A 359 -2.75 12.31 -12.95
C ALA A 359 -4.11 11.65 -13.20
N GLN A 360 -4.39 11.34 -14.46
CA GLN A 360 -5.59 10.65 -14.91
C GLN A 360 -5.66 9.23 -14.34
N GLY A 361 -4.57 8.46 -14.40
CA GLY A 361 -4.48 7.11 -13.86
C GLY A 361 -4.61 7.10 -12.35
N ALA A 362 -3.86 7.96 -11.66
CA ALA A 362 -3.96 8.08 -10.22
C ALA A 362 -5.38 8.45 -9.75
N GLY A 363 -6.09 9.30 -10.50
CA GLY A 363 -7.48 9.67 -10.20
C GLY A 363 -8.51 8.61 -10.60
N ALA A 364 -8.33 7.94 -11.74
CA ALA A 364 -9.27 6.94 -12.24
C ALA A 364 -9.25 5.66 -11.39
N PHE A 365 -8.08 5.27 -10.88
CA PHE A 365 -7.94 4.13 -9.97
C PHE A 365 -8.24 4.46 -8.50
N ASP A 366 -8.60 5.71 -8.20
CA ASP A 366 -9.14 6.09 -6.90
C ASP A 366 -10.47 5.36 -6.62
N THR A 367 -10.77 5.11 -5.33
CA THR A 367 -11.94 4.32 -4.93
C THR A 367 -13.26 4.86 -5.45
N ALA A 368 -13.37 6.18 -5.66
CA ALA A 368 -14.57 6.81 -6.20
C ALA A 368 -14.90 6.40 -7.64
N TRP A 369 -13.88 6.21 -8.49
CA TRP A 369 -14.07 5.97 -9.93
C TRP A 369 -13.68 4.56 -10.36
N ARG A 370 -12.84 3.86 -9.59
CA ARG A 370 -12.28 2.57 -10.01
C ARG A 370 -13.35 1.56 -10.45
N ARG A 371 -14.48 1.51 -9.73
CA ARG A 371 -15.59 0.56 -10.00
C ARG A 371 -16.29 0.75 -11.33
N ILE A 372 -16.14 1.90 -12.00
CA ILE A 372 -16.70 2.13 -13.35
C ILE A 372 -15.72 1.78 -14.47
N LEU A 373 -14.47 1.41 -14.16
CA LEU A 373 -13.45 0.98 -15.13
C LEU A 373 -13.67 -0.46 -15.61
N VAL A 374 -14.89 -0.76 -16.07
CA VAL A 374 -15.37 -2.08 -16.52
C VAL A 374 -15.01 -2.40 -17.98
N THR A 375 -14.10 -1.64 -18.58
CA THR A 375 -13.57 -1.84 -19.93
C THR A 375 -12.07 -2.12 -19.90
N ARG A 376 -11.52 -2.70 -20.99
CA ARG A 376 -10.07 -2.94 -21.14
C ARG A 376 -9.28 -1.66 -21.44
N GLN A 377 -9.93 -0.62 -21.94
CA GLN A 377 -9.27 0.62 -22.33
C GLN A 377 -10.18 1.81 -22.04
N VAL A 378 -9.57 2.91 -21.60
CA VAL A 378 -10.25 4.18 -21.33
C VAL A 378 -9.34 5.35 -21.70
N GLN A 379 -9.94 6.42 -22.22
CA GLN A 379 -9.28 7.71 -22.32
C GLN A 379 -9.85 8.62 -21.24
N VAL A 380 -9.04 8.93 -20.24
CA VAL A 380 -9.49 9.69 -19.09
C VAL A 380 -9.22 11.16 -19.36
N LYS A 381 -10.29 11.96 -19.50
CA LYS A 381 -10.12 13.43 -19.66
C LYS A 381 -9.79 14.07 -18.31
N THR A 382 -10.54 13.70 -17.29
CA THR A 382 -10.44 14.17 -15.91
C THR A 382 -10.92 13.07 -14.98
N ALA A 383 -10.26 12.90 -13.83
CA ALA A 383 -10.68 12.01 -12.76
C ALA A 383 -10.36 12.68 -11.42
N THR A 384 -11.27 13.56 -10.97
CA THR A 384 -11.20 14.24 -9.67
C THR A 384 -12.18 13.60 -8.71
N PRO A 385 -11.88 13.51 -7.40
CA PRO A 385 -12.83 12.98 -6.43
C PRO A 385 -14.20 13.69 -6.52
N PRO A 386 -15.33 12.98 -6.37
CA PRO A 386 -16.65 13.61 -6.37
C PRO A 386 -16.77 14.62 -5.21
N GLU A 387 -17.36 15.77 -5.49
CA GLU A 387 -17.54 16.85 -4.50
C GLU A 387 -18.33 16.39 -3.27
N THR A 388 -17.93 16.90 -2.11
CA THR A 388 -18.66 16.70 -0.85
C THR A 388 -20.01 17.42 -0.87
N PHE A 389 -20.92 17.08 0.05
CA PHE A 389 -22.25 17.69 0.16
C PHE A 389 -22.17 19.23 0.24
N LYS A 390 -23.28 19.95 -0.04
CA LYS A 390 -23.36 21.42 0.10
C LYS A 390 -22.90 21.96 1.47
N ASP A 391 -22.92 21.14 2.52
CA ASP A 391 -22.46 21.47 3.89
C ASP A 391 -21.02 20.97 4.20
N GLY A 392 -20.31 20.45 3.20
CA GLY A 392 -18.91 20.02 3.25
C GLY A 392 -18.65 18.62 3.83
N GLY A 393 -19.58 18.03 4.60
CA GLY A 393 -19.33 16.74 5.28
C GLY A 393 -19.24 15.52 4.33
N LEU A 394 -18.40 14.53 4.66
CA LEU A 394 -18.29 13.25 3.95
C LEU A 394 -18.89 12.10 4.79
N ARG A 395 -19.86 11.36 4.22
CA ARG A 395 -20.52 10.25 4.92
C ARG A 395 -19.57 9.09 5.18
N LEU A 396 -19.68 8.47 6.35
CA LEU A 396 -18.91 7.28 6.66
C LEU A 396 -19.26 6.09 5.76
N THR A 397 -20.48 6.01 5.23
CA THR A 397 -20.86 4.99 4.25
C THR A 397 -20.15 5.16 2.90
N ALA A 398 -19.82 6.40 2.51
CA ALA A 398 -18.99 6.65 1.33
C ALA A 398 -17.51 6.29 1.57
N LEU A 399 -17.10 6.23 2.84
CA LEU A 399 -15.78 5.82 3.30
C LEU A 399 -15.68 4.31 3.62
N GLY A 400 -16.66 3.51 3.22
CA GLY A 400 -16.67 2.05 3.42
C GLY A 400 -17.38 1.57 4.69
N GLY A 401 -17.97 2.47 5.48
CA GLY A 401 -18.70 2.12 6.70
C GLY A 401 -19.99 1.36 6.41
N SER A 402 -20.18 0.22 7.07
CA SER A 402 -21.38 -0.60 6.92
C SER A 402 -22.57 0.02 7.67
N PRO A 403 -23.75 0.18 7.04
CA PRO A 403 -24.96 0.63 7.73
C PRO A 403 -25.76 -0.52 8.39
N ASN A 404 -25.25 -1.75 8.34
CA ASN A 404 -25.93 -2.93 8.82
C ASN A 404 -25.87 -3.03 10.34
N SER A 405 -26.98 -3.41 10.96
CA SER A 405 -27.02 -3.72 12.39
C SER A 405 -26.31 -5.03 12.72
N PHE A 406 -25.80 -5.14 13.95
CA PHE A 406 -25.23 -6.37 14.49
C PHE A 406 -25.63 -6.55 15.95
N ASN A 407 -25.61 -7.79 16.44
CA ASN A 407 -26.02 -8.14 17.80
C ASN A 407 -24.83 -8.06 18.77
N VAL A 408 -25.04 -7.45 19.94
CA VAL A 408 -24.03 -7.30 20.99
C VAL A 408 -24.49 -7.98 22.27
N VAL A 409 -23.69 -8.92 22.77
CA VAL A 409 -23.90 -9.58 24.08
C VAL A 409 -23.17 -8.82 25.18
N ALA A 410 -21.85 -8.65 25.04
CA ALA A 410 -20.98 -7.97 26.01
C ALA A 410 -20.28 -6.75 25.41
N SER A 411 -19.61 -6.96 24.27
CA SER A 411 -18.94 -5.92 23.51
C SER A 411 -19.09 -6.23 22.03
N GLY A 412 -19.18 -5.21 21.19
CA GLY A 412 -19.14 -5.37 19.75
C GLY A 412 -18.63 -4.11 19.09
N ASP A 413 -17.79 -4.30 18.08
CA ASP A 413 -17.11 -3.23 17.38
C ASP A 413 -17.68 -3.06 15.99
N TRP A 414 -18.02 -1.82 15.67
CA TRP A 414 -18.17 -1.36 14.30
C TRP A 414 -16.88 -0.64 13.90
N ASN A 415 -16.36 -0.94 12.72
CA ASN A 415 -15.14 -0.31 12.22
C ASN A 415 -15.31 0.13 10.76
N THR A 416 -14.60 1.19 10.40
CA THR A 416 -14.38 1.60 9.02
C THR A 416 -12.98 2.15 8.89
N THR A 417 -12.34 1.89 7.76
CA THR A 417 -10.99 2.39 7.45
C THR A 417 -11.01 3.15 6.13
N PHE A 418 -10.29 4.26 6.07
CA PHE A 418 -10.22 5.10 4.88
C PHE A 418 -8.93 5.92 4.83
N PRO A 419 -8.41 6.25 3.64
CA PRO A 419 -7.23 7.11 3.53
C PRO A 419 -7.55 8.56 3.92
N LEU A 420 -6.58 9.30 4.48
CA LEU A 420 -6.74 10.72 4.81
C LEU A 420 -7.15 11.55 3.59
N ALA A 421 -6.59 11.22 2.43
CA ALA A 421 -6.89 11.88 1.16
C ALA A 421 -8.39 11.84 0.80
N ALA A 422 -9.16 10.86 1.31
CA ALA A 422 -10.60 10.81 1.08
C ALA A 422 -11.35 11.92 1.84
N VAL A 423 -10.80 12.41 2.96
CA VAL A 423 -11.42 13.40 3.86
C VAL A 423 -10.67 14.73 3.92
N SER A 424 -9.57 14.88 3.17
CA SER A 424 -8.69 16.07 3.20
C SER A 424 -8.61 16.82 1.86
N ALA A 425 -9.71 16.82 1.08
CA ALA A 425 -9.76 17.48 -0.22
C ALA A 425 -9.66 19.01 -0.10
N ASP A 426 -9.14 19.66 -1.15
CA ASP A 426 -9.15 21.12 -1.35
C ASP A 426 -8.56 21.95 -0.19
N GLY A 427 -7.50 21.45 0.46
CA GLY A 427 -6.85 22.17 1.56
C GLY A 427 -7.57 22.07 2.89
N GLN A 428 -8.54 21.16 3.01
CA GLN A 428 -9.33 20.96 4.22
C GLN A 428 -8.87 19.71 5.01
N MET A 429 -9.25 19.63 6.28
CA MET A 429 -8.98 18.49 7.17
C MET A 429 -10.23 18.03 7.90
N PRO A 430 -10.30 16.76 8.34
CA PRO A 430 -11.27 16.34 9.34
C PRO A 430 -11.19 17.25 10.58
N GLY A 431 -12.25 18.02 10.83
CA GLY A 431 -12.34 18.88 12.02
C GLY A 431 -13.32 18.32 13.06
N GLU A 432 -14.42 17.73 12.61
CA GLU A 432 -15.47 17.17 13.47
C GLU A 432 -15.96 15.82 12.95
N LEU A 433 -16.07 14.83 13.83
CA LEU A 433 -16.70 13.54 13.57
C LEU A 433 -18.10 13.56 14.21
N VAL A 434 -19.13 13.28 13.40
CA VAL A 434 -20.52 13.15 13.84
C VAL A 434 -20.96 11.71 13.66
N MET A 435 -21.28 11.06 14.79
CA MET A 435 -21.73 9.67 14.83
C MET A 435 -23.19 9.63 15.24
N ASP A 436 -24.04 9.11 14.36
CA ASP A 436 -25.42 8.77 14.68
C ASP A 436 -25.50 7.27 14.94
N VAL A 437 -25.83 6.87 16.15
CA VAL A 437 -25.88 5.46 16.58
C VAL A 437 -27.28 5.11 17.10
N SER A 438 -27.60 3.83 17.16
CA SER A 438 -28.83 3.34 17.80
C SER A 438 -28.55 2.02 18.51
N ALA A 439 -29.23 1.78 19.62
CA ALA A 439 -29.14 0.53 20.36
C ALA A 439 -30.55 0.09 20.77
N ALA A 440 -30.88 -1.18 20.54
CA ALA A 440 -32.14 -1.74 21.01
C ALA A 440 -32.13 -1.97 22.53
N PRO A 441 -33.31 -2.01 23.17
CA PRO A 441 -33.43 -2.38 24.59
C PRO A 441 -32.78 -3.74 24.86
N GLY A 442 -32.12 -3.90 26.01
CA GLY A 442 -31.51 -5.16 26.44
C GLY A 442 -32.15 -5.72 27.71
N ALA A 443 -31.72 -6.93 28.12
CA ALA A 443 -32.18 -7.57 29.36
C ALA A 443 -31.59 -6.95 30.65
N SER A 444 -30.49 -6.19 30.55
CA SER A 444 -29.87 -5.54 31.71
C SER A 444 -30.52 -4.21 32.04
N SER A 445 -30.57 -3.86 33.33
CA SER A 445 -30.89 -2.50 33.80
C SER A 445 -29.74 -1.50 33.54
N THR A 446 -28.53 -1.99 33.29
CA THR A 446 -27.38 -1.13 32.92
C THR A 446 -27.49 -0.69 31.48
N ARG A 447 -27.56 0.62 31.25
CA ARG A 447 -27.58 1.20 29.91
C ARG A 447 -26.27 0.95 29.17
N PRO A 448 -26.31 0.62 27.86
CA PRO A 448 -25.11 0.41 27.08
C PRO A 448 -24.31 1.70 26.90
N VAL A 449 -23.01 1.55 26.66
CA VAL A 449 -22.10 2.66 26.35
C VAL A 449 -21.62 2.51 24.91
N ALA A 450 -21.67 3.61 24.15
CA ALA A 450 -21.03 3.71 22.85
C ALA A 450 -19.79 4.61 22.96
N SER A 451 -18.63 4.07 22.59
CA SER A 451 -17.34 4.76 22.61
C SER A 451 -16.79 4.87 21.21
N VAL A 452 -16.42 6.08 20.80
CA VAL A 452 -15.92 6.41 19.46
C VAL A 452 -14.42 6.65 19.52
N PHE A 453 -13.67 5.90 18.71
CA PHE A 453 -12.23 5.98 18.61
C PHE A 453 -11.82 6.38 17.20
N TRP A 454 -10.74 7.16 17.09
CA TRP A 454 -10.04 7.44 15.84
C TRP A 454 -8.59 6.98 15.98
N ASN A 455 -8.15 6.05 15.12
CA ASN A 455 -6.82 5.45 15.18
C ASN A 455 -6.43 4.95 16.59
N GLY A 456 -7.41 4.39 17.32
CA GLY A 456 -7.24 3.87 18.68
C GLY A 456 -7.36 4.91 19.79
N ILE A 457 -7.42 6.21 19.48
CA ILE A 457 -7.60 7.29 20.47
C ILE A 457 -9.09 7.53 20.72
N LEU A 458 -9.52 7.50 21.99
CA LEU A 458 -10.90 7.78 22.38
C LEU A 458 -11.23 9.27 22.13
N LEU A 459 -12.20 9.53 21.26
CA LEU A 459 -12.63 10.90 20.95
C LEU A 459 -13.90 11.30 21.70
N ALA A 460 -14.86 10.37 21.85
CA ALA A 460 -16.10 10.60 22.56
C ALA A 460 -16.67 9.29 23.11
N ALA A 461 -17.44 9.37 24.19
CA ALA A 461 -18.24 8.26 24.69
C ALA A 461 -19.58 8.77 25.21
N LYS A 462 -20.63 7.96 25.06
CA LYS A 462 -21.98 8.28 25.55
C LYS A 462 -22.64 7.02 26.09
N GLN A 463 -23.26 7.13 27.28
CA GLN A 463 -24.22 6.14 27.75
C GLN A 463 -25.54 6.36 27.00
N LEU A 464 -25.99 5.34 26.27
CA LEU A 464 -27.15 5.38 25.39
C LEU A 464 -28.44 5.13 26.19
N ASP A 465 -29.55 5.72 25.74
CA ASP A 465 -30.88 5.42 26.31
C ASP A 465 -31.36 4.04 25.89
N ALA A 466 -30.90 3.56 24.72
CA ALA A 466 -31.16 2.23 24.18
C ALA A 466 -32.65 1.91 23.99
N ASP A 467 -33.43 2.88 23.53
CA ASP A 467 -34.86 2.76 23.19
C ASP A 467 -35.10 2.40 21.70
N GLY A 468 -34.02 2.09 20.97
CA GLY A 468 -34.03 1.84 19.53
C GLY A 468 -34.03 3.10 18.65
N ARG A 469 -34.07 4.31 19.22
CA ARG A 469 -34.04 5.56 18.44
C ARG A 469 -32.60 6.01 18.14
N PRO A 470 -32.39 6.83 17.08
CA PRO A 470 -31.10 7.45 16.81
C PRO A 470 -30.64 8.39 17.93
N GLU A 471 -29.37 8.26 18.30
CA GLU A 471 -28.66 9.12 19.25
C GLU A 471 -27.36 9.64 18.61
N ARG A 472 -27.05 10.91 18.83
CA ARG A 472 -25.89 11.58 18.21
C ARG A 472 -24.75 11.78 19.20
N LEU A 473 -23.53 11.45 18.76
CA LEU A 473 -22.27 11.84 19.37
C LEU A 473 -21.52 12.79 18.43
N ARG A 474 -20.88 13.81 18.98
CA ARG A 474 -19.99 14.72 18.24
C ARG A 474 -18.63 14.72 18.91
N ALA A 475 -17.58 14.67 18.10
CA ALA A 475 -16.22 14.75 18.60
C ALA A 475 -15.37 15.61 17.67
N ARG A 476 -14.53 16.48 18.24
CA ARG A 476 -13.49 17.16 17.49
C ARG A 476 -12.45 16.12 17.05
N VAL A 477 -11.88 16.28 15.86
CA VAL A 477 -10.78 15.43 15.35
C VAL A 477 -9.48 16.22 15.44
N PRO A 478 -8.62 15.98 16.44
CA PRO A 478 -7.34 16.65 16.52
C PRO A 478 -6.37 16.21 15.41
N GLY A 479 -5.50 17.10 14.95
CA GLY A 479 -4.52 16.75 13.91
C GLY A 479 -3.61 15.57 14.27
N TYR A 480 -3.25 15.42 15.55
CA TYR A 480 -2.36 14.34 16.02
C TYR A 480 -2.98 12.93 15.95
N VAL A 481 -4.31 12.81 15.83
CA VAL A 481 -4.95 11.49 15.65
C VAL A 481 -4.96 11.05 14.19
N LEU A 482 -4.62 11.94 13.25
CA LEU A 482 -4.66 11.66 11.82
C LEU A 482 -3.46 10.81 11.38
N GLY A 483 -3.74 9.86 10.49
CA GLY A 483 -2.74 9.04 9.79
C GLY A 483 -3.05 8.97 8.29
N VAL A 484 -2.15 8.40 7.48
CA VAL A 484 -2.38 8.18 6.03
C VAL A 484 -3.58 7.28 5.80
N THR A 485 -3.72 6.24 6.62
CA THR A 485 -4.93 5.44 6.76
C THR A 485 -5.53 5.73 8.12
N ASN A 486 -6.82 6.06 8.14
CA ASN A 486 -7.57 6.37 9.34
C ASN A 486 -8.59 5.27 9.59
N ALA A 487 -8.75 4.89 10.85
CA ALA A 487 -9.73 3.93 11.33
C ALA A 487 -10.65 4.61 12.33
N VAL A 488 -11.95 4.59 12.06
CA VAL A 488 -12.98 4.97 13.03
C VAL A 488 -13.57 3.69 13.59
N ARG A 489 -13.52 3.53 14.92
CA ARG A 489 -14.12 2.40 15.62
C ARG A 489 -15.19 2.90 16.58
N VAL A 490 -16.35 2.29 16.55
CA VAL A 490 -17.40 2.46 17.56
C VAL A 490 -17.54 1.16 18.32
N THR A 491 -17.24 1.19 19.62
CA THR A 491 -17.41 0.05 20.50
C THR A 491 -18.70 0.23 21.29
N PHE A 492 -19.60 -0.75 21.19
CA PHE A 492 -20.80 -0.84 22.01
C PHE A 492 -20.55 -1.83 23.14
N GLN A 493 -20.75 -1.40 24.37
CA GLN A 493 -20.59 -2.25 25.56
C GLN A 493 -21.93 -2.42 26.28
N ARG A 494 -22.23 -3.67 26.64
CA ARG A 494 -23.40 -4.11 27.40
C ARG A 494 -22.94 -5.00 28.54
N GLN A 495 -23.65 -4.96 29.66
CA GLN A 495 -23.52 -5.97 30.69
C GLN A 495 -24.31 -7.21 30.25
N PRO A 496 -23.68 -8.38 30.03
CA PRO A 496 -24.41 -9.61 29.77
C PRO A 496 -25.22 -9.99 31.01
N VAL A 497 -26.45 -10.44 30.80
CA VAL A 497 -27.32 -10.97 31.86
C VAL A 497 -27.50 -12.46 31.65
N SER A 498 -27.33 -13.23 32.71
CA SER A 498 -27.71 -14.64 32.80
C SER A 498 -28.23 -14.86 34.22
N VAL A 499 -29.53 -15.13 34.36
CA VAL A 499 -30.13 -15.41 35.68
C VAL A 499 -29.76 -16.85 36.06
N ASP A 500 -29.10 -17.02 37.20
CA ASP A 500 -28.66 -18.31 37.74
C ASP A 500 -27.85 -19.19 36.77
N CYS A 501 -27.20 -18.60 35.76
CA CYS A 501 -26.50 -19.30 34.68
C CYS A 501 -27.38 -20.24 33.83
N ASN A 502 -28.72 -20.18 33.98
CA ASN A 502 -29.66 -21.06 33.28
C ASN A 502 -29.92 -20.60 31.84
N GLU A 503 -29.65 -19.33 31.54
CA GLU A 503 -29.90 -18.73 30.23
C GLU A 503 -28.59 -18.35 29.56
N ILE A 504 -28.45 -18.70 28.28
CA ILE A 504 -27.36 -18.23 27.44
C ILE A 504 -27.58 -16.73 27.18
N PRO A 505 -26.65 -15.83 27.56
CA PRO A 505 -26.78 -14.41 27.31
C PRO A 505 -27.07 -14.12 25.83
N GLN A 506 -28.17 -13.41 25.56
CA GLN A 506 -28.59 -13.08 24.20
C GLN A 506 -27.98 -11.76 23.73
N GLY A 507 -27.68 -11.68 22.44
CA GLY A 507 -27.19 -10.46 21.80
C GLY A 507 -28.36 -9.58 21.37
N TYR A 508 -28.24 -8.27 21.59
CA TYR A 508 -29.25 -7.30 21.18
C TYR A 508 -28.70 -6.37 20.09
N PRO A 509 -29.53 -5.99 19.09
CA PRO A 509 -29.04 -5.26 17.93
C PRO A 509 -28.60 -3.84 18.30
N VAL A 510 -27.51 -3.40 17.67
CA VAL A 510 -27.02 -2.02 17.63
C VAL A 510 -26.72 -1.63 16.20
N ASN A 511 -26.67 -0.33 15.91
CA ASN A 511 -26.33 0.14 14.57
C ASN A 511 -25.58 1.48 14.58
N VAL A 512 -24.68 1.66 13.62
CA VAL A 512 -24.11 2.96 13.23
C VAL A 512 -24.84 3.43 11.97
N LEU A 513 -25.51 4.56 12.06
CA LEU A 513 -26.47 4.98 11.05
C LEU A 513 -25.79 5.63 9.83
N PRO A 514 -26.37 5.50 8.60
CA PRO A 514 -25.86 6.10 7.37
C PRO A 514 -25.76 7.63 7.37
N THR A 515 -26.31 8.27 8.40
CA THR A 515 -26.26 9.73 8.62
C THR A 515 -25.00 10.17 9.36
N SER A 516 -24.11 9.24 9.74
CA SER A 516 -22.80 9.57 10.31
C SER A 516 -21.84 10.13 9.26
N TYR A 517 -21.10 11.19 9.59
CA TYR A 517 -20.19 11.89 8.66
C TYR A 517 -19.00 12.55 9.35
N VAL A 518 -17.97 12.85 8.56
CA VAL A 518 -16.82 13.68 8.94
C VAL A 518 -16.99 15.06 8.31
N LYS A 519 -16.89 16.13 9.09
CA LYS A 519 -16.96 17.50 8.59
C LYS A 519 -15.55 18.06 8.36
N PRO A 520 -15.27 18.63 7.18
CA PRO A 520 -14.00 19.27 6.92
C PRO A 520 -13.93 20.68 7.54
N GLU A 521 -12.74 21.09 7.94
CA GLU A 521 -12.37 22.42 8.39
C GLU A 521 -11.16 22.93 7.59
N LYS A 522 -10.99 24.25 7.50
CA LYS A 522 -9.81 24.84 6.85
C LYS A 522 -8.56 24.45 7.62
N ALA A 523 -7.53 24.02 6.89
CA ALA A 523 -6.23 23.81 7.46
C ALA A 523 -5.55 25.16 7.74
N GLU A 524 -4.99 25.30 8.94
CA GLU A 524 -4.05 26.36 9.25
C GLU A 524 -2.65 25.74 9.37
N PRO A 525 -1.65 26.22 8.61
CA PRO A 525 -0.28 25.78 8.80
C PRO A 525 0.19 26.23 10.18
N ASP A 526 0.56 25.26 11.01
CA ASP A 526 1.08 25.48 12.37
C ASP A 526 2.60 25.30 12.44
N GLY A 527 3.26 25.16 11.28
CA GLY A 527 4.69 24.88 11.16
C GLY A 527 5.06 23.42 11.41
N THR A 528 4.09 22.51 11.56
CA THR A 528 4.31 21.07 11.73
C THR A 528 3.94 20.30 10.47
N PHE A 529 4.35 19.03 10.38
CA PHE A 529 3.94 18.18 9.25
C PHE A 529 2.42 18.04 9.16
N VAL A 530 1.72 17.98 10.30
CA VAL A 530 0.26 17.84 10.36
C VAL A 530 -0.44 19.06 9.74
N GLY A 531 0.04 20.27 10.05
CA GLY A 531 -0.48 21.50 9.46
C GLY A 531 -0.25 21.60 7.95
N LEU A 532 0.77 20.91 7.41
CA LEU A 532 1.05 20.89 5.97
C LEU A 532 0.24 19.89 5.16
N LEU A 533 -0.13 18.74 5.73
CA LEU A 533 -0.86 17.67 5.03
C LEU A 533 -1.99 18.19 4.10
N PRO A 534 -2.80 19.18 4.49
CA PRO A 534 -3.94 19.63 3.68
C PRO A 534 -3.51 20.49 2.51
N LEU A 535 -2.53 21.36 2.75
CA LEU A 535 -1.92 22.19 1.71
C LEU A 535 -1.28 21.31 0.63
N LEU A 536 -0.60 20.24 1.06
CA LEU A 536 0.00 19.23 0.19
C LEU A 536 -1.05 18.33 -0.50
N ALA A 537 -2.21 18.11 0.12
CA ALA A 537 -3.33 17.43 -0.52
C ALA A 537 -4.05 18.32 -1.56
N GLY A 538 -3.85 19.64 -1.53
CA GLY A 538 -4.41 20.62 -2.48
C GLY A 538 -3.75 20.57 -3.87
N THR A 539 -3.07 21.65 -4.26
CA THR A 539 -2.36 21.81 -5.55
C THR A 539 -0.87 22.03 -5.34
N PRO A 540 -0.12 21.08 -4.76
CA PRO A 540 1.27 21.31 -4.39
C PRO A 540 2.22 21.30 -5.60
N GLN A 541 3.47 21.70 -5.38
CA GLN A 541 4.60 21.50 -6.28
C GLN A 541 5.51 20.38 -5.76
N VAL A 542 5.84 19.42 -6.61
CA VAL A 542 6.88 18.41 -6.37
C VAL A 542 8.12 18.86 -7.13
N ILE A 543 9.21 19.14 -6.42
CA ILE A 543 10.43 19.71 -6.97
C ILE A 543 11.55 18.68 -6.82
N VAL A 544 12.13 18.25 -7.94
CA VAL A 544 13.23 17.26 -7.99
C VAL A 544 14.37 17.77 -8.85
N PRO A 545 15.63 17.36 -8.64
CA PRO A 545 16.72 17.70 -9.54
C PRO A 545 16.67 16.85 -10.82
N ASP A 546 17.27 17.34 -11.90
CA ASP A 546 17.46 16.60 -13.16
C ASP A 546 18.12 15.22 -12.99
N SER A 547 18.99 15.06 -11.98
CA SER A 547 19.62 13.78 -11.62
C SER A 547 18.62 12.70 -11.20
N TYR A 548 17.41 13.08 -10.75
CA TYR A 548 16.35 12.13 -10.44
C TYR A 548 15.83 11.45 -11.70
N LEU A 549 15.72 12.20 -12.79
CA LEU A 549 15.30 11.68 -14.10
C LEU A 549 16.41 10.85 -14.75
N ALA A 550 17.69 11.16 -14.48
CA ALA A 550 18.83 10.43 -15.02
C ALA A 550 18.99 9.02 -14.43
N SER A 551 18.60 8.82 -13.17
CA SER A 551 18.63 7.54 -12.44
C SER A 551 17.28 7.23 -11.82
N ALA A 552 16.26 7.08 -12.67
CA ALA A 552 14.86 7.12 -12.29
C ALA A 552 14.39 5.98 -11.35
N PRO A 553 14.74 4.70 -11.49
CA PRO A 553 14.09 3.63 -10.70
C PRO A 553 14.20 3.83 -9.18
N ASP A 554 15.41 4.05 -8.66
CA ASP A 554 15.63 4.26 -7.22
C ASP A 554 15.07 5.61 -6.74
N ASN A 555 15.20 6.66 -7.56
CA ASN A 555 14.68 7.99 -7.25
C ASN A 555 13.15 8.03 -7.23
N LEU A 556 12.49 7.31 -8.15
CA LEU A 556 11.05 7.12 -8.17
C LEU A 556 10.59 6.37 -6.93
N LYS A 557 11.25 5.26 -6.56
CA LYS A 557 10.90 4.53 -5.33
C LYS A 557 10.95 5.44 -4.10
N ARG A 558 11.98 6.28 -3.99
CA ARG A 558 12.10 7.28 -2.92
C ARG A 558 11.00 8.33 -2.97
N LEU A 559 10.81 8.98 -4.13
CA LEU A 559 9.80 10.01 -4.32
C LEU A 559 8.40 9.47 -4.02
N ILE A 560 8.07 8.26 -4.48
CA ILE A 560 6.77 7.61 -4.22
C ILE A 560 6.55 7.46 -2.71
N GLY A 561 7.54 6.94 -1.98
CA GLY A 561 7.44 6.77 -0.53
C GLY A 561 7.26 8.09 0.22
N ILE A 562 8.07 9.11 -0.11
CA ILE A 562 8.00 10.43 0.55
C ILE A 562 6.74 11.19 0.15
N ALA A 563 6.34 11.20 -1.12
CA ALA A 563 5.11 11.84 -1.57
C ALA A 563 3.86 11.20 -0.94
N SER A 564 3.87 9.87 -0.77
CA SER A 564 2.83 9.16 -0.03
C SER A 564 2.81 9.56 1.46
N ALA A 565 3.97 9.56 2.12
CA ALA A 565 4.11 9.89 3.54
C ALA A 565 3.77 11.35 3.88
N SER A 566 4.02 12.27 2.94
CA SER A 566 3.72 13.71 3.04
C SER A 566 2.30 14.07 2.57
N GLY A 567 1.51 13.12 2.08
CA GLY A 567 0.13 13.39 1.65
C GLY A 567 -0.02 14.16 0.33
N ILE A 568 0.99 14.15 -0.55
CA ILE A 568 0.99 14.93 -1.80
C ILE A 568 -0.13 14.52 -2.75
N SER A 569 -0.87 15.48 -3.30
CA SER A 569 -1.91 15.20 -4.29
C SER A 569 -1.36 14.59 -5.57
N THR A 570 -1.84 13.40 -5.96
CA THR A 570 -1.40 12.73 -7.20
C THR A 570 -2.14 13.22 -8.44
N THR A 571 -3.30 13.86 -8.29
CA THR A 571 -4.11 14.36 -9.40
C THR A 571 -3.89 15.84 -9.67
N ARG A 572 -3.45 16.61 -8.66
CA ARG A 572 -3.33 18.08 -8.74
C ARG A 572 -1.92 18.64 -8.56
N ALA A 573 -0.96 17.83 -8.11
CA ALA A 573 0.41 18.31 -7.98
C ALA A 573 0.99 18.75 -9.33
N GLU A 574 1.94 19.66 -9.31
CA GLU A 574 2.77 20.03 -10.45
C GLU A 574 4.20 19.51 -10.22
N LEU A 575 4.77 18.81 -11.21
CA LEU A 575 6.18 18.40 -11.16
C LEU A 575 7.06 19.49 -11.77
N SER A 576 8.01 19.99 -10.98
CA SER A 576 9.06 20.91 -11.41
C SER A 576 10.42 20.23 -11.33
N VAL A 577 11.20 20.30 -12.41
CA VAL A 577 12.56 19.76 -12.46
C VAL A 577 13.57 20.90 -12.36
N ALA A 578 14.39 20.87 -11.32
CA ALA A 578 15.46 21.84 -11.09
C ALA A 578 16.75 21.39 -11.81
N ALA A 579 17.45 22.33 -12.43
CA ALA A 579 18.82 22.08 -12.89
C ALA A 579 19.74 21.83 -11.68
N GLY A 580 20.72 20.95 -11.83
CA GLY A 580 21.62 20.56 -10.74
C GLY A 580 22.21 21.75 -9.96
N GLY A 581 21.96 21.79 -8.65
CA GLY A 581 22.48 22.81 -7.72
C GLY A 581 21.79 24.18 -7.78
N GLN A 582 20.81 24.39 -8.67
CA GLN A 582 20.10 25.65 -8.77
C GLN A 582 19.01 25.77 -7.69
N ALA A 583 19.00 26.91 -6.98
CA ALA A 583 17.93 27.20 -6.03
C ALA A 583 16.61 27.47 -6.76
N VAL A 584 15.52 26.88 -6.27
CA VAL A 584 14.17 27.06 -6.83
C VAL A 584 13.33 27.90 -5.87
N LYS A 585 12.51 28.79 -6.43
CA LYS A 585 11.51 29.56 -5.69
C LYS A 585 10.12 28.93 -5.88
N PRO A 586 9.54 28.27 -4.86
CA PRO A 586 8.21 27.67 -4.95
C PRO A 586 7.13 28.73 -5.12
N THR A 587 6.07 28.37 -5.85
CA THR A 587 4.89 29.25 -6.06
C THR A 587 3.62 28.71 -5.41
N ARG A 588 3.67 27.48 -4.89
CA ARG A 588 2.59 26.77 -4.21
C ARG A 588 3.19 26.00 -3.02
N PRO A 589 2.35 25.43 -2.12
CA PRO A 589 2.85 24.48 -1.13
C PRO A 589 3.67 23.39 -1.80
N PHE A 590 4.78 22.95 -1.23
CA PHE A 590 5.75 22.17 -1.98
C PHE A 590 6.37 21.00 -1.21
N LEU A 591 6.85 20.01 -1.97
CA LEU A 591 7.79 18.99 -1.54
C LEU A 591 9.03 19.12 -2.41
N ALA A 592 10.17 19.46 -1.82
CA ALA A 592 11.45 19.55 -2.51
C ALA A 592 12.36 18.39 -2.10
N MET A 593 12.79 17.60 -3.08
CA MET A 593 13.64 16.42 -2.90
C MET A 593 15.08 16.77 -3.29
N GLU A 594 15.96 16.99 -2.31
CA GLU A 594 17.38 17.28 -2.57
C GLU A 594 17.63 18.50 -3.48
N VAL A 595 16.72 19.47 -3.48
CA VAL A 595 16.85 20.73 -4.22
C VAL A 595 16.96 21.90 -3.24
N PRO A 596 17.94 22.80 -3.40
CA PRO A 596 17.98 24.02 -2.59
C PRO A 596 16.77 24.92 -2.90
N VAL A 597 16.15 25.45 -1.85
CA VAL A 597 14.96 26.31 -1.98
C VAL A 597 15.31 27.74 -1.59
N GLU A 598 15.05 28.68 -2.50
CA GLU A 598 15.36 30.09 -2.30
C GLU A 598 14.51 30.68 -1.16
N GLY A 599 15.16 31.33 -0.19
CA GLY A 599 14.50 31.96 0.95
C GLY A 599 14.07 30.98 2.06
N ALA A 600 14.30 29.68 1.90
CA ALA A 600 14.15 28.71 2.98
C ALA A 600 15.23 28.93 4.05
N LYS A 601 14.85 28.80 5.32
CA LYS A 601 15.77 28.84 6.48
C LYS A 601 15.68 27.52 7.24
N PRO A 602 16.25 26.43 6.71
CA PRO A 602 16.16 25.12 7.36
C PRO A 602 16.95 25.11 8.66
N MET A 603 16.39 24.46 9.67
CA MET A 603 17.08 24.05 10.90
C MET A 603 17.94 22.82 10.64
N VAL A 604 17.60 22.00 9.64
CA VAL A 604 18.34 20.81 9.24
C VAL A 604 19.22 21.12 8.03
N THR A 605 20.54 21.04 8.22
CA THR A 605 21.51 21.15 7.13
C THR A 605 22.15 19.79 6.86
N VAL A 606 22.14 19.37 5.60
CA VAL A 606 22.82 18.16 5.14
C VAL A 606 23.94 18.54 4.18
N THR A 607 25.17 18.23 4.53
CA THR A 607 26.36 18.53 3.71
C THR A 607 26.89 17.26 3.06
N ASP A 608 26.94 17.24 1.72
CA ASP A 608 27.44 16.13 0.89
C ASP A 608 26.86 14.75 1.23
N ARG A 609 25.64 14.71 1.79
CA ARG A 609 25.01 13.51 2.37
C ARG A 609 25.84 12.85 3.50
N LYS A 610 26.89 13.48 4.02
CA LYS A 610 27.84 12.89 4.98
C LYS A 610 27.70 13.40 6.40
N GLN A 611 27.21 14.64 6.53
CA GLN A 611 27.06 15.32 7.81
C GLN A 611 25.64 15.86 7.94
N LEU A 612 25.02 15.58 9.07
CA LEU A 612 23.72 16.09 9.47
C LEU A 612 23.94 17.09 10.61
N ARG A 613 23.51 18.33 10.40
CA ARG A 613 23.43 19.34 11.46
C ARG A 613 21.98 19.75 11.69
N VAL A 614 21.55 19.76 12.94
CA VAL A 614 20.24 20.25 13.37
C VAL A 614 20.46 21.40 14.33
N ASP A 615 20.05 22.60 13.95
CA ASP A 615 20.17 23.82 14.73
C ASP A 615 18.87 24.13 15.47
N GLY A 616 18.96 24.43 16.76
CA GLY A 616 17.89 25.09 17.51
C GLY A 616 17.96 26.61 17.37
N LYS A 617 17.01 27.33 17.97
CA LYS A 617 16.93 28.80 17.87
C LYS A 617 18.22 29.52 18.26
N ASN A 618 18.93 29.04 19.29
CA ASN A 618 20.12 29.71 19.85
C ASN A 618 21.35 28.80 19.96
N THR A 619 21.24 27.51 19.62
CA THR A 619 22.34 26.53 19.78
C THR A 619 22.15 25.40 18.78
N THR A 620 23.25 24.85 18.28
CA THR A 620 23.22 23.58 17.54
C THR A 620 22.78 22.47 18.50
N TRP A 621 21.78 21.69 18.09
CA TRP A 621 21.25 20.55 18.86
C TRP A 621 21.96 19.25 18.53
N LEU A 622 22.30 19.06 17.25
CA LEU A 622 23.00 17.87 16.77
C LEU A 622 23.92 18.25 15.62
N ASP A 623 25.16 17.75 15.63
CA ASP A 623 26.07 17.79 14.50
C ASP A 623 26.82 16.46 14.45
N ILE A 624 26.52 15.63 13.45
CA ILE A 624 27.00 14.26 13.36
C ILE A 624 27.37 13.89 11.93
N SER A 625 28.47 13.17 11.79
CA SER A 625 28.91 12.59 10.52
C SER A 625 28.94 11.06 10.60
N GLY A 626 28.99 10.41 9.45
CA GLY A 626 29.04 8.94 9.37
C GLY A 626 27.67 8.25 9.47
N LEU A 627 26.58 9.00 9.38
CA LEU A 627 25.25 8.43 9.20
C LEU A 627 25.12 7.86 7.78
N ASP A 628 24.52 6.67 7.67
CA ASP A 628 24.20 6.02 6.41
C ASP A 628 22.78 5.43 6.48
N HIS A 629 22.17 5.17 5.32
CA HIS A 629 20.81 4.64 5.21
C HIS A 629 19.70 5.47 5.89
N LEU A 630 19.92 6.76 6.11
CA LEU A 630 18.95 7.67 6.71
C LEU A 630 18.52 8.75 5.72
N SER A 631 17.46 9.46 6.05
CA SER A 631 17.06 10.70 5.40
C SER A 631 16.45 11.65 6.42
N SER A 632 16.44 12.94 6.10
CA SER A 632 15.76 13.96 6.90
C SER A 632 14.60 14.54 6.10
N ALA A 633 13.52 14.85 6.80
CA ALA A 633 12.44 15.71 6.33
C ALA A 633 12.29 16.88 7.29
N GLU A 634 12.05 18.08 6.76
CA GLU A 634 11.81 19.29 7.54
C GLU A 634 10.69 20.12 6.92
N VAL A 635 9.80 20.65 7.77
CA VAL A 635 8.83 21.68 7.40
C VAL A 635 9.50 23.04 7.39
N VAL A 636 9.43 23.72 6.24
CA VAL A 636 9.97 25.07 6.06
C VAL A 636 8.95 25.98 5.39
N SER A 637 9.17 27.29 5.52
CA SER A 637 8.47 28.31 4.74
C SER A 637 9.45 29.02 3.81
N ALA A 638 9.09 29.15 2.54
CA ALA A 638 9.91 29.80 1.52
C ALA A 638 9.02 30.50 0.49
N GLY A 639 9.34 31.76 0.14
CA GLY A 639 8.56 32.51 -0.84
C GLY A 639 7.08 32.72 -0.47
N GLY A 640 6.73 32.65 0.83
CA GLY A 640 5.35 32.73 1.31
C GLY A 640 4.54 31.43 1.13
N GLN A 641 5.22 30.32 0.84
CA GLN A 641 4.64 28.99 0.72
C GLN A 641 5.27 28.06 1.75
N ASP A 642 4.47 27.23 2.39
CA ASP A 642 4.96 26.22 3.30
C ASP A 642 5.15 24.87 2.59
N GLY A 643 6.19 24.14 2.96
CA GLY A 643 6.54 22.91 2.27
C GLY A 643 7.50 22.04 3.06
N VAL A 644 7.85 20.91 2.46
CA VAL A 644 8.77 19.93 3.03
C VAL A 644 10.07 19.94 2.23
N LEU A 645 11.20 20.11 2.93
CA LEU A 645 12.53 19.79 2.41
C LEU A 645 12.88 18.37 2.80
N TRP A 646 13.36 17.60 1.84
CA TRP A 646 13.82 16.24 2.07
C TRP A 646 15.24 16.04 1.55
N HIS A 647 16.08 15.40 2.37
CA HIS A 647 17.48 15.13 2.04
C HIS A 647 17.88 13.70 2.43
N THR A 648 18.69 13.05 1.60
CA THR A 648 19.32 11.77 1.95
C THR A 648 20.56 11.96 2.82
N LEU A 649 20.79 11.02 3.73
CA LEU A 649 21.99 10.88 4.54
C LEU A 649 22.64 9.52 4.23
N GLY A 650 23.86 9.56 3.71
CA GLY A 650 24.61 8.38 3.28
C GLY A 650 24.78 8.27 1.77
N GLN A 651 25.68 7.37 1.36
CA GLN A 651 25.88 7.01 -0.06
C GLN A 651 24.76 6.08 -0.54
N GLN A 652 24.21 5.27 0.36
CA GLN A 652 23.05 4.43 0.10
C GLN A 652 21.86 5.02 0.84
N ALA A 653 21.09 5.87 0.16
CA ALA A 653 19.82 6.34 0.70
C ALA A 653 18.96 5.13 1.07
N GLY A 654 18.57 5.01 2.34
CA GLY A 654 17.76 3.90 2.83
C GLY A 654 16.50 3.75 1.99
N MET A 655 16.20 2.53 1.54
CA MET A 655 14.93 2.26 0.88
C MET A 655 13.83 2.20 1.93
N LEU A 656 12.71 2.88 1.64
CA LEU A 656 11.53 2.83 2.50
C LEU A 656 10.86 1.47 2.29
N ASP A 657 10.98 0.60 3.29
CA ASP A 657 10.47 -0.77 3.23
C ASP A 657 9.06 -0.90 3.83
N ALA A 658 8.69 0.05 4.70
CA ALA A 658 7.36 0.15 5.30
C ALA A 658 6.67 1.48 4.94
N PRO A 659 5.33 1.51 4.79
CA PRO A 659 4.58 2.75 4.69
C PRO A 659 4.62 3.48 6.03
N PHE A 660 4.76 4.80 5.99
CA PHE A 660 4.72 5.66 7.18
C PHE A 660 4.07 6.98 6.84
N VAL A 661 3.90 7.82 7.86
CA VAL A 661 3.29 9.15 7.74
C VAL A 661 4.19 10.16 8.40
N LEU A 662 4.31 11.34 7.81
CA LEU A 662 4.84 12.52 8.48
C LEU A 662 3.69 13.21 9.23
N ASN A 663 3.49 12.87 10.51
CA ASN A 663 2.38 13.39 11.33
C ASN A 663 2.80 13.93 12.70
N ARG A 664 4.09 14.19 12.94
CA ARG A 664 4.58 14.70 14.23
C ARG A 664 5.74 15.67 14.06
N GLY A 665 5.74 16.75 14.85
CA GLY A 665 6.80 17.74 14.85
C GLY A 665 6.97 18.44 13.50
N ASN A 666 8.12 19.09 13.34
CA ASN A 666 8.49 19.81 12.13
C ASN A 666 9.80 19.27 11.51
N ILE A 667 10.49 18.34 12.18
CA ILE A 667 11.66 17.63 11.68
C ILE A 667 11.48 16.12 11.93
N ALA A 668 11.82 15.31 10.93
CA ALA A 668 11.83 13.86 11.02
C ALA A 668 13.14 13.29 10.49
N LEU A 669 13.71 12.34 11.24
CA LEU A 669 14.76 11.46 10.72
C LEU A 669 14.12 10.13 10.35
N ILE A 670 14.39 9.66 9.13
CA ILE A 670 13.69 8.54 8.51
C ILE A 670 14.71 7.47 8.11
N GLY A 671 14.52 6.26 8.62
CA GLY A 671 15.26 5.07 8.22
C GLY A 671 14.41 4.14 7.33
N ALA A 672 14.91 2.92 7.09
CA ALA A 672 14.27 1.97 6.18
C ALA A 672 12.85 1.55 6.62
N ALA A 673 12.62 1.39 7.93
CA ALA A 673 11.31 1.05 8.50
C ALA A 673 10.40 2.27 8.74
N GLY A 674 10.83 3.47 8.35
CA GLY A 674 10.12 4.72 8.61
C GLY A 674 10.83 5.64 9.63
N PRO A 675 10.11 6.59 10.23
CA PRO A 675 10.69 7.62 11.10
C PRO A 675 11.31 7.02 12.37
N VAL A 676 12.59 7.31 12.59
CA VAL A 676 13.36 6.88 13.77
C VAL A 676 13.39 7.94 14.87
N ALA A 677 13.22 9.22 14.51
CA ALA A 677 13.16 10.32 15.45
C ALA A 677 12.29 11.46 14.91
N TRP A 678 11.63 12.17 15.82
CA TRP A 678 10.84 13.37 15.55
C TRP A 678 11.32 14.50 16.43
N ILE A 679 11.34 15.72 15.89
CA ILE A 679 11.62 16.92 16.68
C ILE A 679 10.54 17.95 16.38
N ASP A 680 9.96 18.52 17.43
CA ASP A 680 9.13 19.72 17.36
C ASP A 680 9.95 20.89 17.89
N SER A 681 10.34 21.80 16.99
CA SER A 681 11.16 22.96 17.32
C SER A 681 10.42 24.01 18.15
N GLY A 682 9.08 24.01 18.12
CA GLY A 682 8.22 24.86 18.93
C GLY A 682 8.02 24.32 20.34
N ASN A 683 8.04 22.99 20.51
CA ASN A 683 7.92 22.32 21.79
C ASN A 683 8.80 21.04 21.86
N PRO A 684 10.10 21.16 22.16
CA PRO A 684 11.03 20.02 22.12
C PRO A 684 10.66 18.88 23.06
N ASP A 685 9.96 19.17 24.17
CA ASP A 685 9.51 18.15 25.13
C ASP A 685 8.38 17.26 24.58
N ALA A 686 7.63 17.73 23.57
CA ALA A 686 6.57 16.97 22.88
C ALA A 686 7.09 15.95 21.86
N SER A 687 8.41 15.83 21.69
CA SER A 687 9.06 14.85 20.81
C SER A 687 8.96 13.40 21.30
N HIS A 688 8.49 13.17 22.54
CA HIS A 688 8.32 11.83 23.10
C HIS A 688 6.98 11.20 22.65
N PRO A 689 6.96 9.91 22.27
CA PRO A 689 5.71 9.18 22.02
C PRO A 689 4.78 9.25 23.24
N PRO A 690 3.45 9.37 23.07
CA PRO A 690 2.52 9.10 24.16
C PRO A 690 2.78 7.69 24.69
N GLY A 691 3.14 7.56 25.98
CA GLY A 691 3.41 6.28 26.64
C GLY A 691 4.89 5.84 26.70
N ALA A 692 5.83 6.48 26.01
CA ALA A 692 7.27 6.18 26.15
C ALA A 692 7.93 7.22 27.08
N GLY A 693 7.60 7.14 28.37
CA GLY A 693 8.15 8.04 29.38
C GLY A 693 7.27 8.31 30.59
N GLU A 694 6.08 7.69 30.69
CA GLU A 694 5.23 7.77 31.89
C GLU A 694 5.83 6.94 33.03
N SER A 695 6.96 7.40 33.57
CA SER A 695 7.25 7.12 34.97
C SER A 695 6.33 8.02 35.80
N ALA A 696 5.70 7.47 36.84
CA ALA A 696 4.81 8.14 37.77
C ALA A 696 5.42 9.37 38.50
N PHE A 697 6.65 9.76 38.15
CA PHE A 697 7.40 10.87 38.72
C PHE A 697 7.44 12.13 37.84
N PHE A 698 6.84 12.13 36.64
CA PHE A 698 6.86 13.30 35.75
C PHE A 698 6.07 14.50 36.33
N GLU A 699 4.93 14.26 36.97
CA GLU A 699 4.18 15.31 37.66
C GLU A 699 4.96 15.90 38.84
N TRP A 700 5.68 15.06 39.59
CA TRP A 700 6.44 15.49 40.77
C TRP A 700 7.57 16.46 40.45
N ARG A 701 8.23 16.33 39.28
CA ARG A 701 9.36 17.21 38.91
C ARG A 701 8.92 18.64 38.61
N ARG A 702 7.69 18.84 38.10
CA ARG A 702 7.09 20.15 37.85
C ARG A 702 6.59 20.82 39.13
N TYR A 703 6.17 20.05 40.14
CA TYR A 703 5.85 20.58 41.47
C TYR A 703 7.11 20.91 42.30
N ILE A 704 8.21 20.19 42.12
CA ILE A 704 9.47 20.44 42.85
C ILE A 704 10.19 21.71 42.35
N SER A 705 10.03 22.11 41.09
CA SER A 705 10.66 23.34 40.58
C SER A 705 10.06 24.62 41.19
N TRP A 706 8.82 24.57 41.68
CA TRP A 706 8.17 25.66 42.41
C TRP A 706 8.31 25.54 43.94
N SER A 707 8.59 24.34 44.46
CA SER A 707 8.76 24.16 45.91
C SER A 707 10.05 24.78 46.44
N VAL A 708 11.16 24.75 45.68
CA VAL A 708 12.43 25.36 46.11
C VAL A 708 12.30 26.90 46.24
N PRO A 709 11.77 27.65 45.25
CA PRO A 709 11.50 29.09 45.41
C PRO A 709 10.52 29.40 46.53
N ALA A 710 9.43 28.63 46.68
CA ALA A 710 8.41 28.86 47.71
C ALA A 710 8.96 28.64 49.13
N ILE A 711 9.77 27.60 49.34
CA ILE A 711 10.46 27.34 50.60
C ILE A 711 11.46 28.47 50.88
N SER A 712 12.24 28.93 49.90
CA SER A 712 13.17 30.06 50.08
C SER A 712 12.46 31.36 50.46
N VAL A 713 11.32 31.68 49.83
CA VAL A 713 10.52 32.85 50.20
C VAL A 713 9.93 32.71 51.59
N GLY A 714 9.39 31.53 51.94
CA GLY A 714 8.88 31.25 53.28
C GLY A 714 9.94 31.39 54.37
N LEU A 715 11.16 30.89 54.11
CA LEU A 715 12.28 30.95 55.05
C LEU A 715 12.80 32.40 55.21
N LEU A 716 12.77 33.19 54.14
CA LEU A 716 13.12 34.62 54.17
C LEU A 716 12.09 35.44 54.96
N VAL A 717 10.80 35.16 54.79
CA VAL A 717 9.73 35.78 55.60
C VAL A 717 9.87 35.42 57.07
N LEU A 718 10.18 34.15 57.38
CA LEU A 718 10.36 33.69 58.76
C LEU A 718 11.61 34.32 59.42
N LEU A 719 12.69 34.50 58.66
CA LEU A 719 13.87 35.26 59.09
C LEU A 719 13.55 36.73 59.36
N LEU A 720 12.76 37.38 58.49
CA LEU A 720 12.33 38.77 58.70
C LEU A 720 11.44 38.92 59.93
N ILE A 721 10.54 37.97 60.19
CA ILE A 721 9.71 37.93 61.41
C ILE A 721 10.59 37.75 62.65
N LEU A 722 11.57 36.84 62.62
CA LEU A 722 12.52 36.65 63.73
C LEU A 722 13.36 37.90 64.00
N ILE A 723 13.85 38.58 62.95
CA ILE A 723 14.59 39.84 63.08
C ILE A 723 13.69 40.93 63.66
N PHE A 724 12.42 41.01 63.23
CA PHE A 724 11.46 41.96 63.76
C PHE A 724 11.13 41.67 65.23
N ALA A 725 10.89 40.40 65.58
CA ALA A 725 10.63 39.96 66.95
C ALA A 725 11.82 40.23 67.88
N MET A 726 13.06 39.99 67.41
CA MET A 726 14.27 40.36 68.14
C MET A 726 14.44 41.88 68.29
N ARG A 727 14.05 42.68 67.29
CA ARG A 727 14.06 44.15 67.39
C ARG A 727 13.02 44.66 68.38
N VAL A 728 11.84 44.04 68.44
CA VAL A 728 10.78 44.38 69.38
C VAL A 728 11.15 43.96 70.81
N SER A 729 11.76 42.78 71.01
CA SER A 729 12.21 42.36 72.35
C SER A 729 13.39 43.20 72.84
N ARG A 730 14.33 43.61 71.96
CA ARG A 730 15.41 44.55 72.30
C ARG A 730 14.90 45.96 72.61
N ARG A 731 13.76 46.39 72.04
CA ARG A 731 13.10 47.65 72.42
C ARG A 731 12.42 47.54 73.78
N LYS A 732 11.72 46.43 74.07
CA LYS A 732 11.12 46.19 75.39
C LYS A 732 12.14 46.04 76.52
N ASN A 733 13.33 45.47 76.26
CA ASN A 733 14.41 45.38 77.25
C ASN A 733 15.22 46.69 77.43
N LYS A 734 14.92 47.74 76.66
CA LYS A 734 15.48 49.09 76.87
C LYS A 734 14.55 50.02 77.65
N GLU A 735 13.30 49.63 77.89
CA GLU A 735 12.33 50.38 78.71
C GLU A 735 12.23 49.84 80.15
N ASN A 736 12.94 48.76 80.49
CA ASN A 736 13.04 48.19 81.86
C ASN A 736 14.49 48.19 82.39
N LYS A 737 15.27 49.24 82.07
CA LYS A 737 16.54 49.52 82.76
C LYS A 737 16.65 50.98 83.11
#